data_AF-A0A2V7YUF2-F1
#
_entry.id   AF-A0A2V7YUF2-F1
#
_cell.length_a   1.000
_cell.length_b   1.000
_cell.length_c   1.000
_cell.angle_alpha   90.00
_cell.angle_beta   90.00
_cell.angle_gamma   90.00
#
_symmetry.space_group_name_H-M   'P 1'
#
loop_
_entity.id
_entity.type
_entity.pdbx_description
1 polymer ?
#
loop_
_entity_poly.entity_id
_entity_poly.type
_entity_poly.pdbx_seq_one_letter_code
_entity_poly.pdbx_strand_id
1 'polypeptide(L)'
;MAEPETAVRAAEPAPRRGSDPLWYKDAIIYEVHVRAFFDSDGDGRGDFQGLNLRLDYLRDLGVTAVWLLPFYPSPWRDDGYDISDYTSVHPAYGTLEDFQRFLDEAHKRGLKVITELVINHTSDQHPWFQRARLAPPGSPERDFYVWSDTDKKYAGTRIIFTDTETSNWTKDPVANAFYWHRFFSHQPDLNFDNPLVQQEVFKALDFWMEMGVDGLRLDAIPYLFEREGTNNENLPETHAFLKQLRAHVDAKFPNRMLLAEANQWPEDSIAYFGDPATGGDECHMSFHFPVMPRLFMSVRMEDRYPIIDILQQTPPIPEKAQWAIFLRNHDELTLEMVTDEERDYMYRVYAADRDQRINVGIRRRLAPLLGNDRRRIELLNALLFSLPGTPVLYYGDEIGMGDNFYLGDRNGVRTPMQWSADKNAGFSRANPQRLYLPVIVDPEYHYEAVNVEAQQGNPHSLLWWMRRVIALRKRHPAFSRGTLEFIQPDNHRILAFLRRTPEETLLVVASLSRFSQHAELDLSELAGLTPVELFGRSQFPRITSASYGLTLGPHSFYWFSLVQDPAQFGRARQSARSETPAGEMPVPVLTVEGSWRGCLEGKAKRDLESVLLDVLPARNWFGGRARTLRAVEIAEVIPVGEDDAGDAVIALLDVDSADAEAETYVLPLAFAPSRRAGDPMAAGAVARLEPDSLEEMGGVLYDPLGEPRFSRTLLAAIERGERFRGQRGDLVAEPSPVFPELRGEGDLEPAPLPAGPSNTSIRYGDRLVLKVFRKVEPGINPDLEVGRFLTDRTDFQHIPRVAGSLEIRQRAGEPVTLGILQEFVPNEGDAWSYTLDALGRYFDRVLTQWRSTAAVLPAGPLIDLAAREMSADDFERIGTYVPQARLLAERTAELHVALASGTGKDFEPEPFSELYQRSLYDSMRSLTKKNLRLLRQKLAGLPEAVRGEADWVLGAEERILERFPRLTGRKLAAERIRTHGDYHLGQVLFTGR
;
A
#
# COMPACT_ATOMS: atom_id res chain seq x y z
N MET A 1 29.26 11.18 -71.37
CA MET A 1 30.59 11.23 -70.71
C MET A 1 30.57 12.38 -69.72
N ALA A 2 30.64 12.04 -68.44
CA ALA A 2 31.01 12.84 -67.26
C ALA A 2 30.16 12.38 -66.07
N GLU A 3 30.70 11.44 -65.30
CA GLU A 3 30.33 11.21 -63.89
C GLU A 3 31.20 12.14 -63.02
N PRO A 4 30.68 12.64 -61.88
CA PRO A 4 31.50 13.04 -60.76
C PRO A 4 31.33 12.09 -59.57
N GLU A 5 32.47 11.77 -58.96
CA GLU A 5 32.68 10.93 -57.79
C GLU A 5 31.86 11.39 -56.57
N THR A 6 31.21 10.44 -55.88
CA THR A 6 30.73 10.60 -54.50
C THR A 6 31.55 9.72 -53.56
N ALA A 7 32.34 10.38 -52.73
CA ALA A 7 33.14 9.76 -51.68
C ALA A 7 32.25 9.10 -50.61
N VAL A 8 32.38 7.79 -50.45
CA VAL A 8 31.81 7.03 -49.33
C VAL A 8 32.62 7.37 -48.07
N ARG A 9 32.04 8.16 -47.16
CA ARG A 9 32.55 8.26 -45.79
C ARG A 9 32.31 6.92 -45.10
N ALA A 10 33.39 6.17 -44.87
CA ALA A 10 33.38 5.02 -43.99
C ALA A 10 32.93 5.47 -42.59
N ALA A 11 31.90 4.82 -42.05
CA ALA A 11 31.46 5.01 -40.68
C ALA A 11 32.63 4.70 -39.74
N GLU A 12 32.92 5.62 -38.81
CA GLU A 12 33.88 5.38 -37.74
C GLU A 12 33.45 4.16 -36.90
N PRO A 13 34.38 3.28 -36.52
CA PRO A 13 34.06 2.14 -35.67
C PRO A 13 33.61 2.64 -34.29
N ALA A 14 32.55 2.02 -33.75
CA ALA A 14 32.03 2.30 -32.42
C ALA A 14 33.16 2.25 -31.35
N PRO A 15 33.14 3.14 -30.35
CA PRO A 15 34.19 3.20 -29.35
C PRO A 15 34.24 1.89 -28.55
N ARG A 16 35.47 1.47 -28.19
CA ARG A 16 35.73 0.26 -27.40
C ARG A 16 34.93 0.31 -26.08
N ARG A 17 34.12 -0.71 -25.80
CA ARG A 17 33.40 -0.91 -24.53
C ARG A 17 34.41 -1.01 -23.37
N GLY A 18 34.65 0.10 -22.68
CA GLY A 18 35.57 0.14 -21.53
C GLY A 18 35.78 1.52 -20.89
N SER A 19 35.16 2.59 -21.41
CA SER A 19 35.45 3.97 -20.95
C SER A 19 34.20 4.84 -20.74
N ASP A 20 33.04 4.27 -20.40
CA ASP A 20 31.88 5.08 -20.02
C ASP A 20 31.95 5.42 -18.52
N PRO A 21 32.18 6.70 -18.15
CA PRO A 21 32.19 7.12 -16.74
C PRO A 21 30.82 6.98 -16.06
N LEU A 22 29.73 6.87 -16.83
CA LEU A 22 28.36 6.79 -16.33
C LEU A 22 27.73 5.40 -16.53
N TRP A 23 28.56 4.35 -16.62
CA TRP A 23 28.11 2.97 -16.88
C TRP A 23 26.99 2.51 -15.90
N TYR A 24 27.04 3.01 -14.67
CA TYR A 24 26.09 2.69 -13.61
C TYR A 24 24.67 3.17 -13.91
N LYS A 25 24.47 4.13 -14.83
CA LYS A 25 23.14 4.59 -15.27
C LYS A 25 22.39 3.55 -16.10
N ASP A 26 23.13 2.78 -16.89
CA ASP A 26 22.57 1.77 -17.79
C ASP A 26 22.63 0.36 -17.20
N ALA A 27 23.20 0.23 -16.00
CA ALA A 27 23.39 -1.06 -15.35
C ALA A 27 22.06 -1.75 -15.01
N ILE A 28 22.15 -3.06 -14.79
CA ILE A 28 21.20 -3.89 -14.07
C ILE A 28 22.02 -4.53 -12.96
N ILE A 29 21.75 -4.15 -11.71
CA ILE A 29 22.51 -4.62 -10.55
C ILE A 29 21.82 -5.86 -9.99
N TYR A 30 22.61 -6.85 -9.59
CA TYR A 30 22.14 -8.07 -8.92
C TYR A 30 22.82 -8.19 -7.57
N GLU A 31 22.05 -8.03 -6.51
CA GLU A 31 22.48 -8.17 -5.12
C GLU A 31 22.57 -9.65 -4.75
N VAL A 32 23.75 -10.08 -4.32
CA VAL A 32 24.03 -11.49 -4.00
C VAL A 32 24.85 -11.64 -2.73
N HIS A 33 24.45 -12.61 -1.91
CA HIS A 33 25.23 -13.05 -0.77
C HIS A 33 26.09 -14.26 -1.17
N VAL A 34 27.42 -14.13 -1.11
CA VAL A 34 28.37 -15.19 -1.49
C VAL A 34 28.04 -16.51 -0.75
N ARG A 35 27.80 -16.42 0.57
CA ARG A 35 27.43 -17.54 1.45
C ARG A 35 26.18 -18.29 1.02
N ALA A 36 25.27 -17.62 0.31
CA ALA A 36 23.96 -18.14 -0.06
C ALA A 36 23.87 -18.63 -1.50
N PHE A 37 24.85 -18.30 -2.34
CA PHE A 37 24.65 -18.46 -3.77
C PHE A 37 25.00 -19.85 -4.30
N PHE A 38 26.20 -20.36 -4.08
CA PHE A 38 26.57 -21.73 -4.46
C PHE A 38 27.79 -22.21 -3.68
N ASP A 39 27.71 -23.41 -3.11
CA ASP A 39 28.77 -24.09 -2.35
C ASP A 39 29.52 -25.05 -3.29
N SER A 40 30.82 -24.78 -3.50
CA SER A 40 31.66 -25.53 -4.43
C SER A 40 32.43 -26.69 -3.80
N ASP A 41 32.69 -26.65 -2.49
CA ASP A 41 33.53 -27.62 -1.78
C ASP A 41 32.73 -28.59 -0.88
N GLY A 42 31.44 -28.34 -0.71
CA GLY A 42 30.49 -29.16 0.04
C GLY A 42 30.58 -29.00 1.55
N ASP A 43 31.07 -27.87 2.06
CA ASP A 43 31.14 -27.59 3.50
C ASP A 43 29.81 -27.15 4.12
N GLY A 44 28.85 -26.73 3.29
CA GLY A 44 27.54 -26.19 3.64
C GLY A 44 27.37 -24.68 3.46
N ARG A 45 28.38 -23.97 2.92
CA ARG A 45 28.43 -22.51 2.75
C ARG A 45 28.82 -22.17 1.31
N GLY A 46 28.23 -21.13 0.77
CA GLY A 46 28.62 -20.62 -0.54
C GLY A 46 29.96 -19.89 -0.49
N ASP A 47 30.70 -19.94 -1.58
CA ASP A 47 32.08 -19.45 -1.67
C ASP A 47 32.37 -18.77 -3.03
N PHE A 48 33.52 -18.09 -3.18
CA PHE A 48 33.86 -17.37 -4.41
C PHE A 48 34.09 -18.29 -5.62
N GLN A 49 34.59 -19.51 -5.42
CA GLN A 49 34.73 -20.47 -6.52
C GLN A 49 33.35 -20.91 -7.00
N GLY A 50 32.42 -21.10 -6.07
CA GLY A 50 31.04 -21.41 -6.36
C GLY A 50 30.32 -20.29 -7.08
N LEU A 51 30.48 -19.04 -6.64
CA LEU A 51 29.95 -17.87 -7.33
C LEU A 51 30.52 -17.75 -8.76
N ASN A 52 31.81 -18.02 -8.93
CA ASN A 52 32.46 -18.02 -10.25
C ASN A 52 31.83 -19.03 -11.22
N LEU A 53 31.47 -20.24 -10.74
CA LEU A 53 30.77 -21.26 -11.54
C LEU A 53 29.35 -20.82 -11.99
N ARG A 54 28.78 -19.79 -11.37
CA ARG A 54 27.43 -19.28 -11.65
C ARG A 54 27.41 -17.93 -12.36
N LEU A 55 28.56 -17.38 -12.75
CA LEU A 55 28.63 -16.12 -13.51
C LEU A 55 27.93 -16.21 -14.87
N ASP A 56 27.94 -17.37 -15.53
CA ASP A 56 27.24 -17.56 -16.79
C ASP A 56 25.72 -17.45 -16.62
N TYR A 57 25.16 -17.90 -15.49
CA TYR A 57 23.75 -17.72 -15.17
C TYR A 57 23.39 -16.22 -15.04
N LEU A 58 24.21 -15.45 -14.33
CA LEU A 58 23.99 -14.01 -14.15
C LEU A 58 24.10 -13.25 -15.47
N ARG A 59 25.09 -13.59 -16.30
CA ARG A 59 25.23 -13.04 -17.66
C ARG A 59 24.00 -13.36 -18.52
N ASP A 60 23.55 -14.61 -18.50
CA ASP A 60 22.41 -15.07 -19.31
C ASP A 60 21.07 -14.50 -18.82
N LEU A 61 20.96 -14.17 -17.52
CA LEU A 61 19.86 -13.38 -16.97
C LEU A 61 19.81 -11.96 -17.56
N GLY A 62 20.96 -11.42 -17.95
CA GLY A 62 21.10 -10.10 -18.59
C GLY A 62 21.63 -9.00 -17.66
N VAL A 63 21.97 -9.36 -16.43
CA VAL A 63 22.63 -8.51 -15.42
C VAL A 63 23.94 -7.94 -15.98
N THR A 64 24.33 -6.75 -15.52
CA THR A 64 25.58 -6.10 -15.94
C THR A 64 26.48 -5.72 -14.77
N ALA A 65 25.97 -5.78 -13.53
CA ALA A 65 26.74 -5.53 -12.33
C ALA A 65 26.29 -6.47 -11.20
N VAL A 66 27.24 -6.99 -10.44
CA VAL A 66 26.99 -7.84 -9.27
C VAL A 66 27.37 -7.04 -8.04
N TRP A 67 26.44 -6.86 -7.11
CA TRP A 67 26.68 -6.28 -5.81
C TRP A 67 26.80 -7.40 -4.78
N LEU A 68 27.97 -7.51 -4.16
CA LEU A 68 28.27 -8.49 -3.13
C LEU A 68 27.98 -7.90 -1.75
N LEU A 69 27.17 -8.62 -0.95
CA LEU A 69 27.08 -8.39 0.49
C LEU A 69 28.43 -8.61 1.19
N PRO A 70 28.63 -8.20 2.47
CA PRO A 70 29.93 -8.27 3.11
C PRO A 70 30.52 -9.68 3.09
N PHE A 71 31.74 -9.79 2.57
CA PHE A 71 32.50 -11.05 2.50
C PHE A 71 33.80 -10.99 3.33
N TYR A 72 33.94 -9.96 4.15
CA TYR A 72 35.09 -9.71 5.00
C TYR A 72 35.12 -10.65 6.22
N PRO A 73 36.29 -10.89 6.83
CA PRO A 73 36.35 -11.55 8.14
C PRO A 73 35.43 -10.87 9.15
N SER A 74 34.57 -11.64 9.80
CA SER A 74 33.51 -11.20 10.69
C SER A 74 33.09 -12.39 11.58
N PRO A 75 32.60 -12.15 12.81
CA PRO A 75 32.01 -13.21 13.63
C PRO A 75 30.56 -13.55 13.23
N TRP A 76 30.00 -12.91 12.20
CA TRP A 76 28.64 -13.08 11.67
C TRP A 76 27.52 -12.85 12.68
N ARG A 77 27.70 -11.91 13.61
CA ARG A 77 26.63 -11.54 14.54
C ARG A 77 25.63 -10.59 13.89
N ASP A 78 26.03 -9.91 12.80
CA ASP A 78 25.16 -9.23 11.86
C ASP A 78 25.48 -9.67 10.41
N ASP A 79 25.66 -10.98 10.24
CA ASP A 79 25.85 -11.66 8.95
C ASP A 79 26.97 -11.10 8.05
N GLY A 80 27.97 -10.44 8.63
CA GLY A 80 29.12 -9.89 7.90
C GLY A 80 29.24 -8.37 7.97
N TYR A 81 28.19 -7.65 8.38
CA TYR A 81 28.24 -6.19 8.56
C TYR A 81 29.08 -5.79 9.79
N ASP A 82 29.24 -6.70 10.74
CA ASP A 82 30.21 -6.60 11.83
C ASP A 82 31.62 -7.03 11.36
N ILE A 83 32.31 -6.13 10.64
CA ILE A 83 33.64 -6.39 10.04
C ILE A 83 34.75 -6.42 11.09
N SER A 84 35.60 -7.45 11.05
CA SER A 84 36.80 -7.60 11.90
C SER A 84 38.14 -7.38 11.18
N ASP A 85 38.13 -7.37 9.84
CA ASP A 85 39.27 -6.96 8.99
C ASP A 85 38.75 -6.50 7.61
N TYR A 86 39.04 -5.25 7.22
CA TYR A 86 38.58 -4.66 5.96
C TYR A 86 39.34 -5.11 4.71
N THR A 87 40.52 -5.73 4.86
CA THR A 87 41.49 -5.94 3.77
C THR A 87 41.70 -7.42 3.43
N SER A 88 40.76 -8.26 3.84
CA SER A 88 40.84 -9.70 3.68
C SER A 88 39.46 -10.29 3.35
N VAL A 89 39.45 -11.58 3.04
CA VAL A 89 38.23 -12.35 2.74
C VAL A 89 37.98 -13.31 3.90
N HIS A 90 36.72 -13.46 4.32
CA HIS A 90 36.35 -14.43 5.34
C HIS A 90 36.79 -15.83 4.91
N PRO A 91 37.49 -16.62 5.73
CA PRO A 91 38.04 -17.92 5.32
C PRO A 91 37.01 -18.91 4.75
N ALA A 92 35.75 -18.81 5.19
CA ALA A 92 34.64 -19.62 4.68
C ALA A 92 34.20 -19.27 3.24
N TYR A 93 34.62 -18.13 2.68
CA TYR A 93 34.31 -17.74 1.30
C TYR A 93 35.47 -18.02 0.33
N GLY A 94 36.62 -18.47 0.85
CA GLY A 94 37.85 -18.68 0.08
C GLY A 94 38.95 -17.68 0.47
N THR A 95 39.86 -17.41 -0.45
CA THR A 95 40.99 -16.49 -0.23
C THR A 95 40.86 -15.20 -1.06
N LEU A 96 41.79 -14.26 -0.84
CA LEU A 96 41.89 -13.05 -1.65
C LEU A 96 42.17 -13.38 -3.13
N GLU A 97 42.92 -14.45 -3.41
CA GLU A 97 43.15 -14.95 -4.77
C GLU A 97 41.88 -15.51 -5.42
N ASP A 98 41.01 -16.16 -4.66
CA ASP A 98 39.71 -16.63 -5.17
C ASP A 98 38.82 -15.44 -5.54
N PHE A 99 38.80 -14.39 -4.70
CA PHE A 99 38.11 -13.14 -5.02
C PHE A 99 38.68 -12.47 -6.29
N GLN A 100 40.01 -12.34 -6.41
CA GLN A 100 40.63 -11.76 -7.60
C GLN A 100 40.27 -12.56 -8.86
N ARG A 101 40.27 -13.90 -8.78
CA ARG A 101 39.85 -14.76 -9.88
C ARG A 101 38.38 -14.53 -10.25
N PHE A 102 37.50 -14.44 -9.26
CA PHE A 102 36.09 -14.11 -9.49
C PHE A 102 35.95 -12.74 -10.19
N LEU A 103 36.67 -11.72 -9.72
CA LEU A 103 36.64 -10.36 -10.29
C LEU A 103 37.07 -10.37 -11.77
N ASP A 104 38.19 -11.04 -12.07
CA ASP A 104 38.69 -11.18 -13.44
C ASP A 104 37.68 -11.93 -14.35
N GLU A 105 37.07 -13.01 -13.86
CA GLU A 105 36.09 -13.79 -14.61
C GLU A 105 34.76 -13.05 -14.82
N ALA A 106 34.34 -12.22 -13.86
CA ALA A 106 33.20 -11.31 -13.99
C ALA A 106 33.49 -10.25 -15.06
N HIS A 107 34.65 -9.60 -15.01
CA HIS A 107 35.07 -8.60 -16.00
C HIS A 107 35.18 -9.19 -17.41
N LYS A 108 35.70 -10.42 -17.57
CA LYS A 108 35.74 -11.12 -18.86
C LYS A 108 34.36 -11.32 -19.48
N ARG A 109 33.32 -11.43 -18.65
CA ARG A 109 31.91 -11.55 -19.06
C ARG A 109 31.21 -10.20 -19.21
N GLY A 110 31.92 -9.10 -18.99
CA GLY A 110 31.37 -7.74 -19.03
C GLY A 110 30.50 -7.40 -17.82
N LEU A 111 30.64 -8.14 -16.71
CA LEU A 111 29.97 -7.86 -15.44
C LEU A 111 30.86 -6.97 -14.59
N LYS A 112 30.29 -5.88 -14.07
CA LYS A 112 30.91 -5.01 -13.07
C LYS A 112 30.74 -5.61 -11.67
N VAL A 113 31.66 -5.32 -10.75
CA VAL A 113 31.58 -5.82 -9.36
C VAL A 113 31.52 -4.63 -8.40
N ILE A 114 30.51 -4.63 -7.55
CA ILE A 114 30.29 -3.67 -6.47
C ILE A 114 30.43 -4.43 -5.14
N THR A 115 31.15 -3.87 -4.17
CA THR A 115 31.29 -4.46 -2.84
C THR A 115 30.79 -3.50 -1.77
N GLU A 116 30.55 -4.01 -0.57
CA GLU A 116 30.20 -3.17 0.59
C GLU A 116 31.40 -2.37 1.09
N LEU A 117 31.16 -1.20 1.67
CA LEU A 117 32.12 -0.50 2.49
C LEU A 117 31.37 -0.01 3.74
N VAL A 118 31.40 -0.83 4.80
CA VAL A 118 30.79 -0.52 6.09
C VAL A 118 31.71 0.40 6.87
N ILE A 119 31.48 1.70 6.74
CA ILE A 119 32.37 2.73 7.30
C ILE A 119 31.89 3.31 8.62
N ASN A 120 30.62 3.13 8.99
CA ASN A 120 30.10 3.66 10.24
C ASN A 120 30.68 2.98 11.48
N HIS A 121 30.83 1.65 11.42
CA HIS A 121 31.15 0.83 12.58
C HIS A 121 32.02 -0.36 12.20
N THR A 122 32.59 -1.02 13.20
CA THR A 122 33.33 -2.30 13.06
C THR A 122 32.76 -3.34 14.01
N SER A 123 33.13 -4.61 13.90
CA SER A 123 32.92 -5.60 14.97
C SER A 123 33.63 -5.19 16.27
N ASP A 124 33.05 -5.53 17.42
CA ASP A 124 33.73 -5.49 18.71
C ASP A 124 34.99 -6.39 18.73
N GLN A 125 35.12 -7.36 17.82
CA GLN A 125 36.32 -8.19 17.66
C GLN A 125 37.39 -7.56 16.77
N HIS A 126 37.12 -6.43 16.12
CA HIS A 126 38.10 -5.75 15.28
C HIS A 126 39.36 -5.39 16.11
N PRO A 127 40.58 -5.60 15.58
CA PRO A 127 41.81 -5.26 16.29
C PRO A 127 41.88 -3.80 16.77
N TRP A 128 41.18 -2.90 16.09
CA TRP A 128 41.04 -1.50 16.51
C TRP A 128 40.27 -1.39 17.83
N PHE A 129 39.09 -2.01 17.96
CA PHE A 129 38.29 -1.96 19.19
C PHE A 129 38.99 -2.65 20.34
N GLN A 130 39.63 -3.80 20.09
CA GLN A 130 40.40 -4.53 21.10
C GLN A 130 41.56 -3.70 21.65
N ARG A 131 42.23 -2.90 20.81
CA ARG A 131 43.23 -1.93 21.29
C ARG A 131 42.57 -0.75 22.02
N ALA A 132 41.50 -0.19 21.47
CA ALA A 132 40.81 0.97 22.05
C ALA A 132 40.31 0.71 23.47
N ARG A 133 39.67 -0.44 23.72
CA ARG A 133 39.13 -0.77 25.05
C ARG A 133 40.22 -1.00 26.10
N LEU A 134 41.43 -1.40 25.69
CA LEU A 134 42.59 -1.59 26.57
C LEU A 134 43.42 -0.31 26.75
N ALA A 135 43.26 0.66 25.84
CA ALA A 135 44.04 1.89 25.85
C ALA A 135 43.48 2.91 26.87
N PRO A 136 44.36 3.74 27.47
CA PRO A 136 43.93 4.76 28.43
C PRO A 136 43.07 5.84 27.75
N PRO A 137 42.13 6.49 28.48
CA PRO A 137 41.36 7.62 27.96
C PRO A 137 42.24 8.73 27.37
N GLY A 138 41.87 9.23 26.18
CA GLY A 138 42.58 10.29 25.45
C GLY A 138 43.82 9.83 24.67
N SER A 139 44.02 8.51 24.51
CA SER A 139 45.05 7.97 23.62
C SER A 139 44.54 7.86 22.18
N PRO A 140 45.42 7.94 21.16
CA PRO A 140 45.04 7.78 19.76
C PRO A 140 44.30 6.47 19.49
N GLU A 141 44.70 5.38 20.15
CA GLU A 141 44.05 4.06 20.02
C GLU A 141 42.65 4.05 20.64
N ARG A 142 42.45 4.74 21.77
CA ARG A 142 41.13 4.87 22.41
C ARG A 142 40.15 5.63 21.52
N ASP A 143 40.63 6.73 20.94
CA ASP A 143 39.84 7.70 20.19
C ASP A 143 39.44 7.21 18.78
N PHE A 144 39.73 5.95 18.42
CA PHE A 144 39.18 5.30 17.23
C PHE A 144 37.66 5.07 17.32
N TYR A 145 37.11 5.03 18.54
CA TYR A 145 35.69 4.82 18.82
C TYR A 145 35.15 5.94 19.71
N VAL A 146 33.84 6.07 19.76
CA VAL A 146 33.16 7.11 20.53
C VAL A 146 32.90 6.61 21.95
N TRP A 147 33.53 7.25 22.95
CA TRP A 147 33.46 6.88 24.37
C TRP A 147 32.77 7.94 25.23
N SER A 148 32.15 7.50 26.33
CA SER A 148 31.56 8.37 27.35
C SER A 148 31.59 7.72 28.73
N ASP A 149 31.71 8.52 29.78
CA ASP A 149 31.59 8.05 31.17
C ASP A 149 30.13 7.75 31.56
N THR A 150 29.16 8.23 30.77
CA THR A 150 27.72 8.06 30.99
C THR A 150 26.99 7.73 29.71
N ASP A 151 25.80 7.14 29.82
CA ASP A 151 24.87 6.85 28.71
C ASP A 151 23.97 8.04 28.32
N LYS A 152 24.25 9.25 28.85
CA LYS A 152 23.35 10.41 28.75
C LYS A 152 23.63 11.34 27.58
N LYS A 153 24.74 11.14 26.86
CA LYS A 153 25.08 11.95 25.69
C LYS A 153 24.19 11.61 24.50
N TYR A 154 23.99 12.57 23.61
CA TYR A 154 23.21 12.42 22.38
C TYR A 154 21.74 12.04 22.63
N ALA A 155 21.16 12.59 23.70
CA ALA A 155 19.75 12.38 24.05
C ALA A 155 18.83 12.87 22.92
N GLY A 156 17.82 12.07 22.57
CA GLY A 156 16.90 12.34 21.46
C GLY A 156 17.23 11.59 20.17
N THR A 157 18.34 10.86 20.12
CA THR A 157 18.65 9.92 19.02
C THR A 157 17.73 8.69 19.11
N ARG A 158 17.16 8.28 17.98
CA ARG A 158 16.38 7.04 17.91
C ARG A 158 17.26 5.80 17.98
N ILE A 159 16.67 4.68 18.39
CA ILE A 159 17.28 3.34 18.31
C ILE A 159 16.78 2.70 17.00
N ILE A 160 17.70 2.16 16.19
CA ILE A 160 17.36 1.53 14.90
C ILE A 160 16.81 0.11 15.15
N PHE A 161 17.57 -0.72 15.86
CA PHE A 161 17.19 -2.10 16.20
C PHE A 161 16.39 -2.18 17.51
N THR A 162 15.17 -1.61 17.47
CA THR A 162 14.29 -1.47 18.64
C THR A 162 13.93 -2.78 19.33
N ASP A 163 13.95 -3.90 18.60
CA ASP A 163 13.57 -5.21 19.14
C ASP A 163 14.70 -5.86 19.95
N THR A 164 15.94 -5.37 19.81
CA THR A 164 17.13 -5.96 20.44
C THR A 164 17.85 -4.99 21.36
N GLU A 165 18.06 -3.75 20.93
CA GLU A 165 18.85 -2.76 21.68
C GLU A 165 17.95 -1.84 22.50
N THR A 166 18.31 -1.62 23.76
CA THR A 166 17.57 -0.71 24.67
C THR A 166 18.18 0.70 24.74
N SER A 167 19.40 0.85 24.21
CA SER A 167 20.18 2.09 24.22
C SER A 167 21.21 2.04 23.10
N ASN A 168 21.62 3.21 22.60
CA ASN A 168 22.77 3.35 21.68
C ASN A 168 24.11 3.42 22.42
N TRP A 169 24.10 3.29 23.76
CA TRP A 169 25.29 3.23 24.61
C TRP A 169 25.35 1.90 25.35
N THR A 170 26.46 1.18 25.17
CA THR A 170 26.76 -0.06 25.92
C THR A 170 27.99 0.13 26.80
N LYS A 171 27.93 -0.36 28.05
CA LYS A 171 29.06 -0.30 28.98
C LYS A 171 30.07 -1.39 28.67
N ASP A 172 31.29 -1.01 28.31
CA ASP A 172 32.40 -1.96 28.19
C ASP A 172 33.04 -2.22 29.56
N PRO A 173 33.15 -3.49 30.00
CA PRO A 173 33.65 -3.82 31.33
C PRO A 173 35.17 -3.66 31.48
N VAL A 174 35.93 -3.67 30.38
CA VAL A 174 37.40 -3.56 30.39
C VAL A 174 37.81 -2.10 30.43
N ALA A 175 37.19 -1.31 29.57
CA ALA A 175 37.38 0.12 29.46
C ALA A 175 36.72 0.91 30.60
N ASN A 176 35.79 0.28 31.33
CA ASN A 176 34.91 0.86 32.35
C ASN A 176 34.28 2.20 31.91
N ALA A 177 33.86 2.25 30.65
CA ALA A 177 33.21 3.39 30.01
C ALA A 177 32.15 2.87 29.04
N PHE A 178 31.22 3.73 28.66
CA PHE A 178 30.25 3.45 27.61
C PHE A 178 30.86 3.74 26.25
N TYR A 179 30.54 2.93 25.25
CA TYR A 179 30.83 3.20 23.85
C TYR A 179 29.52 3.30 23.06
N TRP A 180 29.57 4.10 22.00
CA TRP A 180 28.42 4.33 21.12
C TRP A 180 28.29 3.22 20.08
N HIS A 181 27.04 2.89 19.76
CA HIS A 181 26.68 2.03 18.63
C HIS A 181 25.29 2.42 18.11
N ARG A 182 25.14 2.57 16.79
CA ARG A 182 23.83 2.81 16.16
C ARG A 182 23.04 1.53 15.86
N PHE A 183 23.77 0.45 15.69
CA PHE A 183 23.27 -0.89 15.40
C PHE A 183 23.41 -1.76 16.66
N PHE A 184 23.79 -3.02 16.52
CA PHE A 184 23.97 -3.88 17.69
C PHE A 184 25.13 -3.41 18.57
N SER A 185 25.07 -3.74 19.85
CA SER A 185 26.14 -3.48 20.83
C SER A 185 27.50 -4.05 20.40
N HIS A 186 27.55 -5.08 19.57
CA HIS A 186 28.80 -5.64 19.04
C HIS A 186 29.28 -4.98 17.73
N GLN A 187 28.66 -3.87 17.35
CA GLN A 187 29.04 -3.00 16.24
C GLN A 187 29.40 -1.60 16.76
N PRO A 188 30.50 -1.45 17.53
CA PRO A 188 30.94 -0.14 18.01
C PRO A 188 31.22 0.83 16.85
N ASP A 189 30.67 2.03 16.97
CA ASP A 189 30.77 3.09 15.95
C ASP A 189 32.17 3.72 15.94
N LEU A 190 32.68 3.93 14.73
CA LEU A 190 33.95 4.59 14.50
C LEU A 190 33.83 6.10 14.74
N ASN A 191 34.84 6.68 15.37
CA ASN A 191 34.85 8.12 15.67
C ASN A 191 35.36 8.93 14.47
N PHE A 192 34.45 9.46 13.63
CA PHE A 192 34.84 10.26 12.47
C PHE A 192 35.39 11.64 12.79
N ASP A 193 35.27 12.14 14.02
CA ASP A 193 36.00 13.35 14.45
C ASP A 193 37.52 13.11 14.51
N ASN A 194 37.97 11.85 14.55
CA ASN A 194 39.37 11.47 14.52
C ASN A 194 39.89 11.34 13.06
N PRO A 195 40.84 12.19 12.62
CA PRO A 195 41.40 12.10 11.26
C PRO A 195 42.09 10.77 10.95
N LEU A 196 42.57 10.04 11.96
CA LEU A 196 43.16 8.71 11.75
C LEU A 196 42.13 7.68 11.30
N VAL A 197 40.90 7.75 11.83
CA VAL A 197 39.77 6.90 11.40
C VAL A 197 39.46 7.16 9.93
N GLN A 198 39.34 8.44 9.56
CA GLN A 198 39.12 8.83 8.16
C GLN A 198 40.22 8.28 7.24
N GLN A 199 41.49 8.35 7.65
CA GLN A 199 42.62 7.79 6.89
C GLN A 199 42.56 6.27 6.72
N GLU A 200 42.17 5.52 7.76
CA GLU A 200 42.00 4.07 7.64
C GLU A 200 40.84 3.70 6.70
N VAL A 201 39.76 4.48 6.69
CA VAL A 201 38.67 4.33 5.71
C VAL A 201 39.16 4.53 4.28
N PHE A 202 39.98 5.56 4.02
CA PHE A 202 40.60 5.76 2.70
C PHE A 202 41.49 4.57 2.29
N LYS A 203 42.24 3.98 3.22
CA LYS A 203 43.08 2.80 2.93
C LYS A 203 42.24 1.57 2.58
N ALA A 204 41.16 1.33 3.32
CA ALA A 204 40.23 0.22 3.03
C ALA A 204 39.59 0.39 1.64
N LEU A 205 39.16 1.61 1.30
CA LEU A 205 38.65 1.94 -0.03
C LEU A 205 39.71 1.72 -1.11
N ASP A 206 40.91 2.25 -0.90
CA ASP A 206 42.03 2.16 -1.85
C ASP A 206 42.37 0.71 -2.17
N PHE A 207 42.43 -0.16 -1.15
CA PHE A 207 42.74 -1.57 -1.30
C PHE A 207 41.81 -2.27 -2.32
N TRP A 208 40.50 -2.14 -2.15
CA TRP A 208 39.54 -2.81 -3.04
C TRP A 208 39.48 -2.16 -4.43
N MET A 209 39.58 -0.83 -4.52
CA MET A 209 39.59 -0.15 -5.81
C MET A 209 40.86 -0.43 -6.62
N GLU A 210 42.02 -0.57 -5.97
CA GLU A 210 43.29 -0.98 -6.59
C GLU A 210 43.26 -2.41 -7.12
N MET A 211 42.56 -3.33 -6.43
CA MET A 211 42.31 -4.69 -6.93
C MET A 211 41.43 -4.72 -8.19
N GLY A 212 40.64 -3.67 -8.41
CA GLY A 212 39.84 -3.50 -9.63
C GLY A 212 38.33 -3.49 -9.42
N VAL A 213 37.83 -3.46 -8.17
CA VAL A 213 36.41 -3.30 -7.86
C VAL A 213 35.86 -2.05 -8.56
N ASP A 214 34.66 -2.17 -9.15
CA ASP A 214 34.07 -1.12 -9.99
C ASP A 214 33.23 -0.10 -9.22
N GLY A 215 32.77 -0.45 -8.02
CA GLY A 215 32.10 0.49 -7.14
C GLY A 215 31.95 -0.02 -5.72
N LEU A 216 31.57 0.88 -4.81
CA LEU A 216 31.35 0.59 -3.40
C LEU A 216 29.96 1.04 -2.99
N ARG A 217 29.18 0.16 -2.35
CA ARG A 217 28.01 0.56 -1.56
C ARG A 217 28.52 1.04 -0.21
N LEU A 218 28.23 2.29 0.12
CA LEU A 218 28.57 2.88 1.40
C LEU A 218 27.40 2.63 2.34
N ASP A 219 27.61 1.73 3.29
CA ASP A 219 26.62 1.29 4.27
C ASP A 219 26.52 2.28 5.43
N ALA A 220 25.31 2.50 5.95
CA ALA A 220 25.05 3.27 7.16
C ALA A 220 25.57 4.72 7.16
N ILE A 221 25.75 5.33 5.99
CA ILE A 221 26.37 6.66 5.88
C ILE A 221 25.61 7.83 6.50
N PRO A 222 24.30 7.78 6.80
CA PRO A 222 23.67 8.86 7.54
C PRO A 222 24.19 9.08 8.96
N TYR A 223 24.94 8.13 9.50
CA TYR A 223 25.20 8.05 10.93
C TYR A 223 26.66 8.34 11.34
N LEU A 224 27.53 8.74 10.41
CA LEU A 224 28.99 8.82 10.64
C LEU A 224 29.44 9.78 11.75
N PHE A 225 28.69 10.84 12.02
CA PHE A 225 29.05 11.86 13.02
C PHE A 225 27.89 12.09 13.99
N GLU A 226 28.23 12.37 15.25
CA GLU A 226 27.28 12.70 16.32
C GLU A 226 27.54 14.09 16.95
N ARG A 227 26.47 14.83 17.22
CA ARG A 227 26.44 16.16 17.85
C ARG A 227 25.31 16.26 18.86
N GLU A 228 25.63 16.83 20.02
CA GLU A 228 24.64 17.11 21.07
C GLU A 228 23.52 18.02 20.55
N GLY A 229 22.28 17.69 20.93
CA GLY A 229 21.09 18.46 20.54
C GLY A 229 20.61 18.24 19.11
N THR A 230 21.15 17.24 18.40
CA THR A 230 20.66 16.81 17.09
C THR A 230 20.11 15.37 17.17
N ASN A 231 19.48 14.89 16.08
CA ASN A 231 19.08 13.49 15.93
C ASN A 231 20.23 12.57 15.49
N ASN A 232 21.44 13.11 15.26
CA ASN A 232 22.64 12.38 14.82
C ASN A 232 22.46 11.63 13.49
N GLU A 233 21.70 12.22 12.57
CA GLU A 233 21.53 11.72 11.21
C GLU A 233 21.73 12.88 10.22
N ASN A 234 22.29 12.59 9.04
CA ASN A 234 22.43 13.54 7.93
C ASN A 234 23.21 14.83 8.30
N LEU A 235 24.17 14.73 9.22
CA LEU A 235 24.89 15.93 9.69
C LEU A 235 25.79 16.53 8.59
N PRO A 236 26.00 17.85 8.56
CA PRO A 236 26.85 18.50 7.56
C PRO A 236 28.27 17.93 7.47
N GLU A 237 28.85 17.51 8.59
CA GLU A 237 30.17 16.89 8.67
C GLU A 237 30.23 15.54 7.96
N THR A 238 29.15 14.75 8.05
CA THR A 238 28.97 13.51 7.28
C THR A 238 29.07 13.79 5.79
N HIS A 239 28.30 14.75 5.28
CA HIS A 239 28.34 15.16 3.87
C HIS A 239 29.73 15.70 3.47
N ALA A 240 30.37 16.48 4.35
CA ALA A 240 31.72 16.99 4.09
C ALA A 240 32.76 15.86 3.93
N PHE A 241 32.66 14.79 4.74
CA PHE A 241 33.52 13.62 4.58
C PHE A 241 33.21 12.86 3.28
N LEU A 242 31.93 12.68 2.94
CA LEU A 242 31.54 12.01 1.68
C LEU A 242 32.02 12.76 0.43
N LYS A 243 32.05 14.10 0.45
CA LYS A 243 32.67 14.91 -0.61
C LYS A 243 34.17 14.65 -0.74
N GLN A 244 34.88 14.51 0.38
CA GLN A 244 36.30 14.15 0.37
C GLN A 244 36.52 12.74 -0.17
N LEU A 245 35.68 11.78 0.23
CA LEU A 245 35.69 10.41 -0.27
C LEU A 245 35.49 10.37 -1.78
N ARG A 246 34.50 11.12 -2.28
CA ARG A 246 34.23 11.24 -3.71
C ARG A 246 35.39 11.87 -4.48
N ALA A 247 35.94 12.98 -3.97
CA ALA A 247 37.07 13.65 -4.61
C ALA A 247 38.30 12.74 -4.70
N HIS A 248 38.56 11.93 -3.66
CA HIS A 248 39.64 10.94 -3.66
C HIS A 248 39.43 9.85 -4.72
N VAL A 249 38.20 9.32 -4.84
CA VAL A 249 37.85 8.33 -5.87
C VAL A 249 37.99 8.92 -7.26
N ASP A 250 37.41 10.10 -7.53
CA ASP A 250 37.46 10.73 -8.85
C ASP A 250 38.91 11.07 -9.27
N ALA A 251 39.79 11.40 -8.31
CA ALA A 251 41.19 11.70 -8.57
C ALA A 251 42.05 10.46 -8.88
N LYS A 252 41.79 9.33 -8.19
CA LYS A 252 42.66 8.14 -8.24
C LYS A 252 42.11 7.01 -9.09
N PHE A 253 40.78 6.85 -9.15
CA PHE A 253 40.10 5.73 -9.77
C PHE A 253 38.99 6.22 -10.72
N PRO A 254 39.32 6.56 -11.97
CA PRO A 254 38.32 6.99 -12.93
C PRO A 254 37.31 5.87 -13.23
N ASN A 255 36.06 6.27 -13.54
CA ASN A 255 34.96 5.37 -13.89
C ASN A 255 34.54 4.38 -12.79
N ARG A 256 34.81 4.71 -11.52
CA ARG A 256 34.28 4.00 -10.35
C ARG A 256 32.98 4.64 -9.86
N MET A 257 32.24 3.91 -9.04
CA MET A 257 30.92 4.31 -8.57
C MET A 257 30.83 4.21 -7.04
N LEU A 258 30.16 5.18 -6.41
CA LEU A 258 29.80 5.16 -4.99
C LEU A 258 28.28 5.16 -4.88
N LEU A 259 27.73 4.18 -4.17
CA LEU A 259 26.29 3.98 -3.95
C LEU A 259 25.96 4.20 -2.48
N ALA A 260 25.17 5.22 -2.17
CA ALA A 260 24.70 5.53 -0.84
C ALA A 260 23.57 4.60 -0.40
N GLU A 261 23.72 3.98 0.77
CA GLU A 261 22.60 3.54 1.57
C GLU A 261 22.16 4.67 2.52
N ALA A 262 21.14 5.43 2.10
CA ALA A 262 20.51 6.46 2.91
C ALA A 262 19.00 6.24 2.95
N ASN A 263 18.53 5.45 3.91
CA ASN A 263 17.09 5.26 4.15
C ASN A 263 16.51 6.47 4.87
N GLN A 264 16.22 7.53 4.11
CA GLN A 264 15.76 8.83 4.61
C GLN A 264 14.54 9.32 3.81
N TRP A 265 13.91 10.41 4.24
CA TRP A 265 12.88 11.09 3.43
C TRP A 265 13.48 11.61 2.10
N PRO A 266 12.66 11.87 1.06
CA PRO A 266 13.16 12.27 -0.26
C PRO A 266 14.12 13.47 -0.24
N GLU A 267 13.78 14.52 0.50
CA GLU A 267 14.57 15.74 0.65
C GLU A 267 15.98 15.48 1.23
N ASP A 268 16.08 14.59 2.21
CA ASP A 268 17.34 14.24 2.87
C ASP A 268 18.15 13.24 2.03
N SER A 269 17.48 12.28 1.38
CA SER A 269 18.12 11.28 0.52
C SER A 269 18.85 11.90 -0.68
N ILE A 270 18.35 13.03 -1.19
CA ILE A 270 18.95 13.73 -2.33
C ILE A 270 20.25 14.45 -1.95
N ALA A 271 20.39 14.88 -0.69
CA ALA A 271 21.60 15.57 -0.23
C ALA A 271 22.86 14.71 -0.45
N TYR A 272 22.73 13.38 -0.41
CA TYR A 272 23.81 12.43 -0.64
C TYR A 272 24.36 12.38 -2.07
N PHE A 273 23.71 13.05 -3.04
CA PHE A 273 24.29 13.27 -4.37
C PHE A 273 25.25 14.48 -4.41
N GLY A 274 25.21 15.33 -3.38
CA GLY A 274 26.02 16.53 -3.29
C GLY A 274 25.45 17.71 -4.10
N ASP A 275 26.32 18.67 -4.40
CA ASP A 275 25.92 19.94 -5.01
C ASP A 275 25.55 19.78 -6.50
N PRO A 276 24.30 20.06 -6.90
CA PRO A 276 23.87 20.03 -8.31
C PRO A 276 24.70 20.94 -9.22
N ALA A 277 25.23 22.06 -8.71
CA ALA A 277 26.03 23.01 -9.50
C ALA A 277 27.36 22.41 -9.99
N THR A 278 27.86 21.39 -9.31
CA THR A 278 29.08 20.64 -9.70
C THR A 278 28.76 19.42 -10.58
N GLY A 279 27.48 19.13 -10.80
CA GLY A 279 26.99 17.89 -11.38
C GLY A 279 26.96 16.71 -10.39
N GLY A 280 27.16 16.95 -9.09
CA GLY A 280 27.13 15.98 -8.00
C GLY A 280 28.52 15.58 -7.51
N ASP A 281 28.90 16.03 -6.31
CA ASP A 281 30.23 15.89 -5.69
C ASP A 281 30.25 14.96 -4.45
N GLU A 282 29.19 14.19 -4.19
CA GLU A 282 29.15 13.14 -3.16
C GLU A 282 28.97 11.75 -3.80
N CYS A 283 27.88 11.03 -3.53
CA CYS A 283 27.66 9.71 -4.10
C CYS A 283 27.16 9.80 -5.54
N HIS A 284 27.57 8.85 -6.37
CA HIS A 284 27.10 8.73 -7.76
C HIS A 284 25.68 8.19 -7.80
N MET A 285 25.37 7.31 -6.86
CA MET A 285 24.07 6.67 -6.73
C MET A 285 23.58 6.73 -5.29
N SER A 286 22.27 6.68 -5.12
CA SER A 286 21.60 6.48 -3.82
C SER A 286 20.41 5.56 -4.03
N PHE A 287 20.08 4.72 -3.05
CA PHE A 287 18.87 3.92 -3.11
C PHE A 287 17.62 4.79 -3.00
N HIS A 288 16.63 4.53 -3.84
CA HIS A 288 15.36 5.25 -3.81
C HIS A 288 14.42 4.64 -2.76
N PHE A 289 14.84 4.60 -1.49
CA PHE A 289 14.02 4.10 -0.37
C PHE A 289 12.60 4.69 -0.33
N PRO A 290 12.38 6.00 -0.59
CA PRO A 290 11.03 6.57 -0.50
C PRO A 290 9.99 5.92 -1.43
N VAL A 291 10.37 5.53 -2.66
CA VAL A 291 9.41 4.98 -3.64
C VAL A 291 9.08 3.51 -3.36
N MET A 292 10.01 2.76 -2.75
CA MET A 292 9.89 1.31 -2.57
C MET A 292 8.61 0.92 -1.80
N PRO A 293 8.31 1.45 -0.58
CA PRO A 293 7.08 1.11 0.12
C PRO A 293 5.82 1.53 -0.64
N ARG A 294 5.88 2.67 -1.35
CA ARG A 294 4.74 3.21 -2.09
C ARG A 294 4.38 2.37 -3.31
N LEU A 295 5.33 1.63 -3.91
CA LEU A 295 5.02 0.62 -4.93
C LEU A 295 4.10 -0.47 -4.39
N PHE A 296 4.42 -1.03 -3.22
CA PHE A 296 3.59 -2.05 -2.57
C PHE A 296 2.25 -1.49 -2.10
N MET A 297 2.23 -0.29 -1.53
CA MET A 297 0.99 0.38 -1.14
C MET A 297 0.08 0.61 -2.34
N SER A 298 0.61 1.17 -3.43
CA SER A 298 -0.16 1.48 -4.64
C SER A 298 -0.79 0.26 -5.29
N VAL A 299 -0.11 -0.88 -5.32
CA VAL A 299 -0.69 -2.13 -5.82
C VAL A 299 -1.81 -2.63 -4.91
N ARG A 300 -1.66 -2.52 -3.58
CA ARG A 300 -2.73 -2.97 -2.67
C ARG A 300 -3.92 -2.04 -2.63
N MET A 301 -3.67 -0.73 -2.60
CA MET A 301 -4.69 0.32 -2.62
C MET A 301 -5.38 0.43 -3.98
N GLU A 302 -4.80 -0.19 -5.02
CA GLU A 302 -5.18 -0.02 -6.42
C GLU A 302 -5.21 1.46 -6.84
N ASP A 303 -4.32 2.28 -6.27
CA ASP A 303 -4.26 3.72 -6.49
C ASP A 303 -2.82 4.12 -6.80
N ARG A 304 -2.63 4.86 -7.88
CA ARG A 304 -1.32 5.39 -8.29
C ARG A 304 -0.84 6.55 -7.44
N TYR A 305 -1.72 7.13 -6.61
CA TYR A 305 -1.46 8.34 -5.86
C TYR A 305 -0.18 8.25 -5.00
N PRO A 306 0.05 7.19 -4.18
CA PRO A 306 1.29 7.07 -3.40
C PRO A 306 2.58 7.16 -4.24
N ILE A 307 2.62 6.49 -5.41
CA ILE A 307 3.77 6.54 -6.33
C ILE A 307 3.97 7.95 -6.91
N ILE A 308 2.88 8.56 -7.43
CA ILE A 308 2.98 9.89 -8.05
C ILE A 308 3.36 10.94 -7.01
N ASP A 309 2.75 10.89 -5.84
CA ASP A 309 2.95 11.86 -4.77
C ASP A 309 4.40 11.85 -4.28
N ILE A 310 4.98 10.66 -4.01
CA ILE A 310 6.37 10.58 -3.55
C ILE A 310 7.38 10.98 -4.62
N LEU A 311 7.14 10.61 -5.89
CA LEU A 311 8.03 11.00 -7.00
C LEU A 311 7.92 12.49 -7.33
N GLN A 312 6.75 13.11 -7.19
CA GLN A 312 6.60 14.57 -7.31
C GLN A 312 7.22 15.33 -6.14
N GLN A 313 7.30 14.72 -4.96
CA GLN A 313 7.99 15.26 -3.79
C GLN A 313 9.51 15.04 -3.83
N THR A 314 10.03 14.26 -4.77
CA THR A 314 11.46 13.98 -4.91
C THR A 314 12.09 15.06 -5.80
N PRO A 315 12.90 16.01 -5.27
CA PRO A 315 13.60 17.00 -6.08
C PRO A 315 14.47 16.38 -7.20
N PRO A 316 14.79 17.17 -8.24
CA PRO A 316 15.69 16.71 -9.29
C PRO A 316 17.09 16.43 -8.74
N ILE A 317 17.74 15.40 -9.29
CA ILE A 317 19.10 14.99 -8.91
C ILE A 317 20.14 15.62 -9.85
N PRO A 318 21.42 15.69 -9.44
CA PRO A 318 22.50 16.16 -10.30
C PRO A 318 22.65 15.33 -11.59
N GLU A 319 23.12 15.94 -12.68
CA GLU A 319 23.15 15.32 -14.02
C GLU A 319 23.96 14.00 -14.06
N LYS A 320 25.04 13.88 -13.29
CA LYS A 320 25.87 12.65 -13.25
C LYS A 320 25.33 11.62 -12.25
N ALA A 321 24.41 12.00 -11.38
CA ALA A 321 23.84 11.12 -10.37
C ALA A 321 22.76 10.18 -10.93
N GLN A 322 22.44 9.12 -10.21
CA GLN A 322 21.39 8.17 -10.58
C GLN A 322 20.76 7.50 -9.35
N TRP A 323 19.43 7.36 -9.34
CA TRP A 323 18.75 6.52 -8.37
C TRP A 323 19.01 5.03 -8.61
N ALA A 324 19.22 4.26 -7.54
CA ALA A 324 19.10 2.80 -7.53
C ALA A 324 17.68 2.41 -7.07
N ILE A 325 16.89 1.80 -7.95
CA ILE A 325 15.51 1.37 -7.65
C ILE A 325 15.55 -0.11 -7.32
N PHE A 326 14.82 -0.53 -6.29
CA PHE A 326 14.74 -1.91 -5.85
C PHE A 326 13.35 -2.22 -5.31
N LEU A 327 12.98 -3.50 -5.27
CA LEU A 327 11.72 -3.95 -4.66
C LEU A 327 11.96 -4.55 -3.28
N ARG A 328 13.00 -5.38 -3.15
CA ARG A 328 13.45 -6.03 -1.92
C ARG A 328 14.98 -6.13 -1.94
N ASN A 329 15.55 -6.44 -0.79
CA ASN A 329 16.98 -6.60 -0.53
C ASN A 329 17.17 -7.66 0.58
N HIS A 330 18.39 -7.84 1.05
CA HIS A 330 18.76 -8.74 2.15
C HIS A 330 18.21 -8.35 3.53
N ASP A 331 17.64 -7.16 3.69
CA ASP A 331 17.00 -6.70 4.93
C ASP A 331 15.47 -6.86 4.89
N GLU A 332 14.79 -6.40 5.93
CA GLU A 332 13.35 -6.26 5.93
C GLU A 332 12.87 -5.18 4.95
N LEU A 333 11.59 -5.22 4.58
CA LEU A 333 10.93 -4.10 3.94
C LEU A 333 10.79 -3.02 5.01
N THR A 334 11.74 -2.08 5.02
CA THR A 334 11.78 -0.98 6.00
C THR A 334 10.56 -0.07 5.86
N LEU A 335 9.99 0.28 7.01
CA LEU A 335 8.86 1.21 7.19
C LEU A 335 9.25 2.34 8.16
N GLU A 336 10.54 2.65 8.26
CA GLU A 336 11.04 3.78 9.05
C GLU A 336 10.58 5.12 8.44
N MET A 337 10.77 5.27 7.13
CA MET A 337 10.51 6.52 6.38
C MET A 337 9.14 6.51 5.68
N VAL A 338 8.12 6.09 6.43
CA VAL A 338 6.70 6.20 6.08
C VAL A 338 5.94 6.83 7.24
N THR A 339 4.73 7.34 6.99
CA THR A 339 3.90 7.85 8.08
C THR A 339 3.37 6.70 8.96
N ASP A 340 2.92 7.00 10.18
CA ASP A 340 2.38 5.98 11.09
C ASP A 340 1.15 5.26 10.48
N GLU A 341 0.29 6.01 9.79
CA GLU A 341 -0.89 5.44 9.10
C GLU A 341 -0.50 4.53 7.94
N GLU A 342 0.50 4.92 7.15
CA GLU A 342 1.05 4.10 6.08
C GLU A 342 1.72 2.83 6.64
N ARG A 343 2.44 2.95 7.75
CA ARG A 343 3.06 1.81 8.45
C ARG A 343 2.03 0.82 8.95
N ASP A 344 1.00 1.30 9.65
CA ASP A 344 -0.08 0.45 10.16
C ASP A 344 -0.86 -0.22 9.02
N TYR A 345 -1.07 0.51 7.92
CA TYR A 345 -1.64 -0.06 6.70
C TYR A 345 -0.77 -1.18 6.13
N MET A 346 0.54 -0.93 5.99
CA MET A 346 1.50 -1.92 5.47
C MET A 346 1.55 -3.17 6.35
N TYR A 347 1.56 -3.01 7.67
CA TYR A 347 1.51 -4.15 8.59
C TYR A 347 0.23 -4.96 8.47
N ARG A 348 -0.94 -4.30 8.43
CA ARG A 348 -2.22 -4.98 8.29
C ARG A 348 -2.33 -5.79 7.00
N VAL A 349 -1.74 -5.28 5.92
CA VAL A 349 -1.84 -5.89 4.58
C VAL A 349 -0.80 -6.98 4.36
N TYR A 350 0.46 -6.68 4.69
CA TYR A 350 1.61 -7.48 4.26
C TYR A 350 2.25 -8.30 5.39
N ALA A 351 1.89 -8.02 6.65
CA ALA A 351 2.42 -8.69 7.84
C ALA A 351 1.30 -8.97 8.88
N ALA A 352 0.28 -9.73 8.44
CA ALA A 352 -0.83 -10.14 9.30
C ALA A 352 -0.34 -10.98 10.49
N ASP A 353 0.65 -11.85 10.26
CA ASP A 353 1.38 -12.53 11.33
C ASP A 353 2.41 -11.56 11.95
N ARG A 354 2.44 -11.50 13.29
CA ARG A 354 3.38 -10.65 14.03
C ARG A 354 4.82 -11.11 13.87
N ASP A 355 5.06 -12.40 13.70
CA ASP A 355 6.41 -12.94 13.50
C ASP A 355 7.00 -12.55 12.14
N GLN A 356 6.21 -11.96 11.23
CA GLN A 356 6.71 -11.40 9.96
C GLN A 356 7.26 -9.98 10.12
N ARG A 357 7.08 -9.35 11.28
CA ARG A 357 7.56 -8.01 11.60
C ARG A 357 8.91 -8.10 12.32
N ILE A 358 9.76 -7.11 12.08
CA ILE A 358 11.01 -6.94 12.81
C ILE A 358 11.41 -5.47 12.79
N ASN A 359 11.90 -4.96 13.92
CA ASN A 359 12.21 -3.55 14.11
C ASN A 359 11.03 -2.68 13.64
N VAL A 360 11.27 -1.80 12.66
CA VAL A 360 10.24 -1.01 11.99
C VAL A 360 10.11 -1.46 10.52
N GLY A 361 9.80 -2.74 10.28
CA GLY A 361 9.64 -3.28 8.93
C GLY A 361 9.09 -4.71 8.84
N ILE A 362 9.10 -5.27 7.64
CA ILE A 362 8.51 -6.59 7.30
C ILE A 362 9.56 -7.53 6.69
N ARG A 363 9.94 -8.59 7.39
CA ARG A 363 11.01 -9.54 7.01
C ARG A 363 10.54 -10.64 6.05
N ARG A 364 10.04 -10.24 4.89
CA ARG A 364 9.54 -11.16 3.85
C ARG A 364 10.15 -10.89 2.47
N ARG A 365 10.17 -11.93 1.62
CA ARG A 365 10.60 -11.85 0.22
C ARG A 365 9.50 -11.30 -0.69
N LEU A 366 9.87 -10.95 -1.93
CA LEU A 366 8.96 -10.34 -2.90
C LEU A 366 7.75 -11.23 -3.24
N ALA A 367 7.98 -12.48 -3.66
CA ALA A 367 6.88 -13.37 -4.05
C ALA A 367 5.90 -13.64 -2.88
N PRO A 368 6.38 -13.95 -1.66
CA PRO A 368 5.51 -14.09 -0.49
C PRO A 368 4.74 -12.81 -0.09
N LEU A 369 5.35 -11.63 -0.22
CA LEU A 369 4.65 -10.34 0.00
C LEU A 369 3.48 -10.16 -0.98
N LEU A 370 3.62 -10.64 -2.21
CA LEU A 370 2.60 -10.51 -3.25
C LEU A 370 1.59 -11.66 -3.29
N GLY A 371 1.68 -12.58 -2.32
CA GLY A 371 0.85 -13.79 -2.25
C GLY A 371 1.07 -14.72 -3.43
N ASN A 372 2.32 -14.80 -3.91
CA ASN A 372 2.74 -15.57 -5.09
C ASN A 372 1.94 -15.26 -6.38
N ASP A 373 1.24 -14.12 -6.43
CA ASP A 373 0.52 -13.69 -7.63
C ASP A 373 1.53 -13.26 -8.69
N ARG A 374 1.70 -14.13 -9.69
CA ARG A 374 2.61 -13.91 -10.80
C ARG A 374 2.37 -12.57 -11.52
N ARG A 375 1.13 -12.13 -11.69
CA ARG A 375 0.84 -10.87 -12.38
C ARG A 375 1.30 -9.66 -11.56
N ARG A 376 1.18 -9.72 -10.23
CA ARG A 376 1.72 -8.67 -9.34
C ARG A 376 3.25 -8.65 -9.36
N ILE A 377 3.89 -9.81 -9.35
CA ILE A 377 5.36 -9.93 -9.45
C ILE A 377 5.83 -9.31 -10.78
N GLU A 378 5.16 -9.62 -11.89
CA GLU A 378 5.47 -9.04 -13.19
C GLU A 378 5.21 -7.53 -13.25
N LEU A 379 4.09 -7.05 -12.69
CA LEU A 379 3.76 -5.63 -12.60
C LEU A 379 4.83 -4.83 -11.85
N LEU A 380 5.21 -5.27 -10.64
CA LEU A 380 6.21 -4.56 -9.85
C LEU A 380 7.59 -4.60 -10.50
N ASN A 381 7.98 -5.73 -11.10
CA ASN A 381 9.22 -5.79 -11.87
C ASN A 381 9.16 -4.90 -13.12
N ALA A 382 8.01 -4.80 -13.80
CA ALA A 382 7.85 -3.86 -14.90
C ALA A 382 7.99 -2.40 -14.43
N LEU A 383 7.46 -2.03 -13.27
CA LEU A 383 7.67 -0.70 -12.69
C LEU A 383 9.15 -0.48 -12.31
N LEU A 384 9.79 -1.46 -11.66
CA LEU A 384 11.23 -1.46 -11.35
C LEU A 384 12.08 -1.18 -12.60
N PHE A 385 11.76 -1.81 -13.72
CA PHE A 385 12.51 -1.66 -14.97
C PHE A 385 12.15 -0.41 -15.78
N SER A 386 11.06 0.28 -15.46
CA SER A 386 10.55 1.41 -16.26
C SER A 386 10.55 2.76 -15.55
N LEU A 387 10.68 2.81 -14.22
CA LEU A 387 10.89 4.03 -13.45
C LEU A 387 12.32 4.60 -13.66
N PRO A 388 12.54 5.91 -13.39
CA PRO A 388 13.84 6.55 -13.66
C PRO A 388 14.91 6.12 -12.65
N GLY A 389 15.78 5.21 -13.08
CA GLY A 389 16.92 4.78 -12.30
C GLY A 389 17.48 3.45 -12.79
N THR A 390 18.44 2.96 -12.02
CA THR A 390 19.12 1.68 -12.23
C THR A 390 18.48 0.62 -11.35
N PRO A 391 17.88 -0.44 -11.92
CA PRO A 391 17.20 -1.48 -11.16
C PRO A 391 18.22 -2.38 -10.44
N VAL A 392 17.89 -2.73 -9.21
CA VAL A 392 18.60 -3.70 -8.37
C VAL A 392 17.67 -4.89 -8.13
N LEU A 393 18.14 -6.09 -8.47
CA LEU A 393 17.46 -7.35 -8.25
C LEU A 393 18.08 -8.08 -7.06
N TYR A 394 17.24 -8.60 -6.18
CA TYR A 394 17.68 -9.45 -5.08
C TYR A 394 17.73 -10.92 -5.52
N TYR A 395 18.81 -11.64 -5.20
CA TYR A 395 19.00 -12.99 -5.72
C TYR A 395 17.85 -13.92 -5.37
N GLY A 396 17.31 -14.63 -6.37
CA GLY A 396 16.21 -15.57 -6.20
C GLY A 396 14.82 -14.98 -6.47
N ASP A 397 14.67 -13.66 -6.49
CA ASP A 397 13.38 -13.04 -6.84
C ASP A 397 13.04 -13.25 -8.32
N GLU A 398 14.03 -13.46 -9.19
CA GLU A 398 13.83 -13.79 -10.60
C GLU A 398 13.23 -15.18 -10.86
N ILE A 399 13.28 -16.06 -9.86
CA ILE A 399 12.58 -17.35 -9.86
C ILE A 399 11.39 -17.36 -8.89
N GLY A 400 11.19 -16.31 -8.08
CA GLY A 400 10.10 -16.23 -7.13
C GLY A 400 10.34 -17.04 -5.85
N MET A 401 11.57 -17.00 -5.34
CA MET A 401 11.90 -17.64 -4.06
C MET A 401 11.02 -17.14 -2.91
N GLY A 402 10.69 -18.05 -2.01
CA GLY A 402 10.00 -17.77 -0.76
C GLY A 402 10.93 -17.34 0.37
N ASP A 403 10.34 -17.14 1.55
CA ASP A 403 11.06 -16.82 2.78
C ASP A 403 10.81 -17.87 3.87
N ASN A 404 11.62 -17.81 4.93
CA ASN A 404 11.40 -18.54 6.18
C ASN A 404 11.61 -17.59 7.36
N PHE A 405 10.60 -16.78 7.68
CA PHE A 405 10.68 -15.75 8.73
C PHE A 405 10.88 -16.32 10.16
N TYR A 406 10.84 -17.64 10.36
CA TYR A 406 11.16 -18.29 11.63
C TYR A 406 12.67 -18.43 11.91
N LEU A 407 13.55 -18.12 10.96
CA LEU A 407 15.01 -18.27 11.10
C LEU A 407 15.71 -17.22 11.99
N GLY A 408 14.93 -16.31 12.59
CA GLY A 408 15.45 -15.25 13.45
C GLY A 408 16.08 -14.10 12.66
N ASP A 409 16.03 -12.90 13.25
CA ASP A 409 16.42 -11.64 12.59
C ASP A 409 15.87 -11.54 11.15
N ARG A 410 16.73 -11.22 10.17
CA ARG A 410 16.45 -11.10 8.74
C ARG A 410 16.88 -12.34 7.94
N ASN A 411 17.36 -13.40 8.60
CA ASN A 411 17.85 -14.62 7.94
C ASN A 411 16.80 -15.31 7.06
N GLY A 412 15.51 -15.07 7.32
CA GLY A 412 14.41 -15.65 6.56
C GLY A 412 14.40 -15.31 5.08
N VAL A 413 15.00 -14.18 4.67
CA VAL A 413 15.13 -13.80 3.25
C VAL A 413 16.50 -14.16 2.66
N ARG A 414 17.42 -14.72 3.45
CA ARG A 414 18.82 -14.99 3.10
C ARG A 414 19.13 -16.48 2.91
N THR A 415 18.10 -17.29 2.67
CA THR A 415 18.22 -18.75 2.48
C THR A 415 18.95 -19.12 1.18
N PRO A 416 19.53 -20.33 1.09
CA PRO A 416 20.33 -20.70 -0.07
C PRO A 416 19.56 -20.63 -1.39
N MET A 417 20.23 -20.19 -2.47
CA MET A 417 19.67 -20.11 -3.82
C MET A 417 19.17 -21.47 -4.33
N GLN A 418 18.01 -21.50 -4.99
CA GLN A 418 17.35 -22.74 -5.42
C GLN A 418 17.70 -23.09 -6.87
N TRP A 419 18.76 -23.87 -7.08
CA TRP A 419 19.28 -24.21 -8.41
C TRP A 419 18.54 -25.36 -9.10
N SER A 420 18.15 -26.40 -8.35
CA SER A 420 17.52 -27.61 -8.90
C SER A 420 16.63 -28.28 -7.84
N ALA A 421 15.91 -29.35 -8.24
CA ALA A 421 15.16 -30.19 -7.31
C ALA A 421 16.03 -31.20 -6.53
N ASP A 422 17.34 -31.22 -6.77
CA ASP A 422 18.27 -32.09 -6.05
C ASP A 422 18.41 -31.70 -4.57
N LYS A 423 19.10 -32.56 -3.82
CA LYS A 423 19.47 -32.34 -2.41
C LYS A 423 19.95 -30.90 -2.17
N ASN A 424 19.44 -30.28 -1.12
CA ASN A 424 19.72 -28.89 -0.74
C ASN A 424 19.46 -27.89 -1.89
N ALA A 425 18.41 -28.11 -2.69
CA ALA A 425 18.09 -27.30 -3.86
C ALA A 425 19.22 -27.21 -4.91
N GLY A 426 20.17 -28.16 -4.94
CA GLY A 426 21.38 -28.08 -5.75
C GLY A 426 22.36 -26.97 -5.34
N PHE A 427 22.18 -26.32 -4.19
CA PHE A 427 23.11 -25.33 -3.65
C PHE A 427 24.40 -25.96 -3.13
N SER A 428 24.30 -27.10 -2.42
CA SER A 428 25.41 -27.78 -1.78
C SER A 428 25.22 -29.30 -1.76
N ARG A 429 26.31 -30.07 -1.77
CA ARG A 429 26.29 -31.53 -1.56
C ARG A 429 26.38 -31.94 -0.07
N ALA A 430 26.61 -30.98 0.83
CA ALA A 430 26.79 -31.19 2.26
C ALA A 430 25.60 -31.92 2.92
N ASN A 431 25.80 -32.44 4.13
CA ASN A 431 24.67 -32.84 4.98
C ASN A 431 23.73 -31.62 5.17
N PRO A 432 22.40 -31.73 4.98
CA PRO A 432 21.48 -30.61 5.15
C PRO A 432 21.60 -29.87 6.50
N GLN A 433 21.97 -30.59 7.56
CA GLN A 433 22.19 -30.02 8.90
C GLN A 433 23.49 -29.19 9.01
N ARG A 434 24.38 -29.27 8.03
CA ARG A 434 25.62 -28.47 7.96
C ARG A 434 25.45 -27.20 7.13
N LEU A 435 24.30 -27.02 6.46
CA LEU A 435 24.05 -25.80 5.72
C LEU A 435 24.07 -24.60 6.67
N TYR A 436 24.60 -23.47 6.20
CA TYR A 436 24.63 -22.25 7.00
C TYR A 436 23.22 -21.73 7.35
N LEU A 437 22.25 -21.97 6.48
CA LEU A 437 20.82 -21.82 6.68
C LEU A 437 20.09 -22.93 5.90
N PRO A 438 18.91 -23.37 6.37
CA PRO A 438 18.14 -24.37 5.65
C PRO A 438 17.58 -23.80 4.35
N VAL A 439 17.37 -24.68 3.37
CA VAL A 439 16.60 -24.38 2.15
C VAL A 439 15.11 -24.22 2.47
N ILE A 440 14.36 -23.55 1.59
CA ILE A 440 12.91 -23.40 1.77
C ILE A 440 12.20 -24.71 1.46
N VAL A 441 11.45 -25.20 2.44
CA VAL A 441 10.64 -26.42 2.35
C VAL A 441 9.14 -26.15 2.57
N ASP A 442 8.75 -24.88 2.59
CA ASP A 442 7.34 -24.50 2.56
C ASP A 442 6.69 -25.00 1.25
N PRO A 443 5.49 -25.61 1.26
CA PRO A 443 4.89 -26.19 0.06
C PRO A 443 4.71 -25.22 -1.12
N GLU A 444 4.43 -23.94 -0.87
CA GLU A 444 4.19 -22.96 -1.92
C GLU A 444 5.50 -22.54 -2.63
N TYR A 445 6.61 -22.50 -1.89
CA TYR A 445 7.91 -22.05 -2.37
C TYR A 445 8.99 -23.15 -2.37
N HIS A 446 8.58 -24.41 -2.22
CA HIS A 446 9.47 -25.56 -2.08
C HIS A 446 10.46 -25.62 -3.25
N TYR A 447 11.73 -25.88 -2.98
CA TYR A 447 12.77 -25.89 -4.01
C TYR A 447 12.54 -26.91 -5.13
N GLU A 448 11.79 -27.98 -4.89
CA GLU A 448 11.37 -28.93 -5.95
C GLU A 448 10.44 -28.29 -7.00
N ALA A 449 9.65 -27.28 -6.62
CA ALA A 449 8.77 -26.53 -7.52
C ALA A 449 9.42 -25.23 -8.02
N VAL A 450 10.10 -24.51 -7.13
CA VAL A 450 10.74 -23.22 -7.43
C VAL A 450 12.25 -23.43 -7.53
N ASN A 451 12.76 -23.68 -8.73
CA ASN A 451 14.20 -23.73 -8.95
C ASN A 451 14.62 -23.30 -10.36
N VAL A 452 15.88 -22.93 -10.51
CA VAL A 452 16.46 -22.47 -11.78
C VAL A 452 16.33 -23.53 -12.88
N GLU A 453 16.66 -24.80 -12.62
CA GLU A 453 16.63 -25.87 -13.62
C GLU A 453 15.23 -26.07 -14.22
N ALA A 454 14.20 -26.19 -13.36
CA ALA A 454 12.82 -26.34 -13.78
C ALA A 454 12.33 -25.12 -14.58
N GLN A 455 12.66 -23.91 -14.12
CA GLN A 455 12.29 -22.68 -14.83
C GLN A 455 13.08 -22.47 -16.12
N GLN A 456 14.31 -22.97 -16.22
CA GLN A 456 15.13 -22.93 -17.42
C GLN A 456 14.52 -23.80 -18.53
N GLY A 457 13.93 -24.94 -18.16
CA GLY A 457 13.22 -25.85 -19.06
C GLY A 457 11.84 -25.37 -19.52
N ASN A 458 11.24 -24.37 -18.86
CA ASN A 458 9.92 -23.83 -19.18
C ASN A 458 10.02 -22.39 -19.75
N PRO A 459 9.84 -22.17 -21.07
CA PRO A 459 9.92 -20.84 -21.70
C PRO A 459 8.92 -19.79 -21.17
N HIS A 460 7.88 -20.22 -20.44
CA HIS A 460 6.87 -19.35 -19.82
C HIS A 460 7.12 -19.09 -18.33
N SER A 461 8.28 -19.52 -17.79
CA SER A 461 8.66 -19.32 -16.39
C SER A 461 8.90 -17.85 -16.02
N LEU A 462 9.11 -17.59 -14.71
CA LEU A 462 9.46 -16.24 -14.24
C LEU A 462 10.84 -15.86 -14.72
N LEU A 463 11.78 -16.79 -14.66
CA LEU A 463 13.14 -16.61 -15.15
C LEU A 463 13.18 -16.17 -16.61
N TRP A 464 12.43 -16.85 -17.50
CA TRP A 464 12.39 -16.48 -18.92
C TRP A 464 11.65 -15.17 -19.19
N TRP A 465 10.66 -14.82 -18.36
CA TRP A 465 10.02 -13.50 -18.42
C TRP A 465 11.00 -12.40 -17.97
N MET A 466 11.74 -12.59 -16.88
CA MET A 466 12.75 -11.68 -16.37
C MET A 466 13.86 -11.42 -17.41
N ARG A 467 14.36 -12.48 -18.05
CA ARG A 467 15.33 -12.36 -19.17
C ARG A 467 14.80 -11.48 -20.30
N ARG A 468 13.53 -11.66 -20.68
CA ARG A 468 12.90 -10.90 -21.77
C ARG A 468 12.73 -9.43 -21.40
N VAL A 469 12.24 -9.11 -20.20
CA VAL A 469 12.04 -7.71 -19.78
C VAL A 469 13.37 -6.98 -19.59
N ILE A 470 14.40 -7.64 -19.04
CA ILE A 470 15.76 -7.08 -18.95
C ILE A 470 16.34 -6.82 -20.35
N ALA A 471 16.22 -7.77 -21.27
CA ALA A 471 16.69 -7.62 -22.64
C ALA A 471 15.95 -6.49 -23.39
N LEU A 472 14.65 -6.30 -23.14
CA LEU A 472 13.88 -5.18 -23.67
C LEU A 472 14.37 -3.85 -23.09
N ARG A 473 14.51 -3.74 -21.76
CA ARG A 473 15.04 -2.53 -21.11
C ARG A 473 16.38 -2.10 -21.70
N LYS A 474 17.31 -3.04 -21.88
CA LYS A 474 18.66 -2.76 -22.42
C LYS A 474 18.66 -2.24 -23.86
N ARG A 475 17.57 -2.43 -24.63
CA ARG A 475 17.44 -1.93 -26.00
C ARG A 475 16.90 -0.50 -26.07
N HIS A 476 16.41 0.03 -24.94
CA HIS A 476 15.71 1.31 -24.86
C HIS A 476 16.33 2.22 -23.77
N PRO A 477 17.36 3.01 -24.11
CA PRO A 477 18.04 3.94 -23.20
C PRO A 477 17.13 4.94 -22.47
N ALA A 478 15.92 5.21 -22.94
CA ALA A 478 14.94 6.04 -22.26
C ALA A 478 14.55 5.47 -20.90
N PHE A 479 14.60 4.15 -20.68
CA PHE A 479 14.37 3.60 -19.36
C PHE A 479 15.49 3.92 -18.36
N SER A 480 16.75 3.96 -18.81
CA SER A 480 17.90 4.27 -17.95
C SER A 480 18.15 5.77 -17.79
N ARG A 481 18.07 6.53 -18.88
CA ARG A 481 18.53 7.93 -18.95
C ARG A 481 17.43 8.93 -19.33
N GLY A 482 16.25 8.46 -19.72
CA GLY A 482 15.16 9.34 -20.16
C GLY A 482 14.50 10.09 -19.00
N THR A 483 13.92 11.25 -19.30
CA THR A 483 13.10 12.00 -18.36
C THR A 483 11.86 11.20 -17.94
N LEU A 484 11.19 11.60 -16.86
CA LEU A 484 9.92 11.03 -16.42
C LEU A 484 8.84 12.10 -16.48
N GLU A 485 7.75 11.81 -17.18
CA GLU A 485 6.59 12.71 -17.28
C GLU A 485 5.30 11.93 -17.05
N PHE A 486 4.57 12.24 -15.98
CA PHE A 486 3.33 11.54 -15.68
C PHE A 486 2.19 11.98 -16.59
N ILE A 487 1.45 11.01 -17.09
CA ILE A 487 0.16 11.22 -17.73
C ILE A 487 -0.91 10.95 -16.67
N GLN A 488 -1.91 11.82 -16.58
CA GLN A 488 -2.92 11.77 -15.52
C GLN A 488 -4.29 11.35 -16.08
N PRO A 489 -4.53 10.06 -16.39
CA PRO A 489 -5.88 9.62 -16.74
C PRO A 489 -6.84 9.81 -15.55
N ASP A 490 -8.12 10.05 -15.81
CA ASP A 490 -9.13 10.18 -14.74
C ASP A 490 -9.21 8.92 -13.85
N ASN A 491 -8.90 7.74 -14.42
CA ASN A 491 -8.82 6.49 -13.67
C ASN A 491 -7.56 6.43 -12.80
N HIS A 492 -7.72 6.64 -11.49
CA HIS A 492 -6.64 6.61 -10.49
C HIS A 492 -5.95 5.24 -10.36
N ARG A 493 -6.57 4.16 -10.83
CA ARG A 493 -6.00 2.81 -10.81
C ARG A 493 -4.99 2.56 -11.93
N ILE A 494 -4.90 3.47 -12.91
CA ILE A 494 -3.95 3.40 -14.01
C ILE A 494 -2.80 4.37 -13.79
N LEU A 495 -1.60 3.85 -13.63
CA LEU A 495 -0.36 4.62 -13.65
C LEU A 495 0.12 4.73 -15.10
N ALA A 496 0.22 5.93 -15.64
CA ALA A 496 0.74 6.17 -16.98
C ALA A 496 1.82 7.24 -16.96
N PHE A 497 2.91 7.03 -17.70
CA PHE A 497 4.00 7.99 -17.81
C PHE A 497 4.81 7.81 -19.09
N LEU A 498 5.48 8.87 -19.49
CA LEU A 498 6.42 8.89 -20.60
C LEU A 498 7.85 8.80 -20.09
N ARG A 499 8.69 8.11 -20.86
CA ARG A 499 10.15 8.18 -20.78
C ARG A 499 10.69 8.74 -22.08
N ARG A 500 11.42 9.86 -22.04
CA ARG A 500 11.88 10.57 -23.24
C ARG A 500 13.39 10.78 -23.25
N THR A 501 14.02 10.48 -24.39
CA THR A 501 15.32 11.03 -24.81
C THR A 501 15.11 11.81 -26.12
N PRO A 502 16.12 12.53 -26.63
CA PRO A 502 16.01 13.17 -27.95
C PRO A 502 15.69 12.20 -29.10
N GLU A 503 16.06 10.93 -28.97
CA GLU A 503 15.96 9.90 -30.02
C GLU A 503 14.73 8.98 -29.87
N GLU A 504 14.22 8.77 -28.66
CA GLU A 504 13.07 7.88 -28.42
C GLU A 504 12.10 8.40 -27.36
N THR A 505 10.83 8.06 -27.56
CA THR A 505 9.76 8.30 -26.59
C THR A 505 9.04 6.99 -26.32
N LEU A 506 8.99 6.61 -25.04
CA LEU A 506 8.27 5.45 -24.56
C LEU A 506 7.06 5.89 -23.74
N LEU A 507 5.97 5.15 -23.88
CA LEU A 507 4.77 5.28 -23.06
C LEU A 507 4.61 4.01 -22.23
N VAL A 508 4.58 4.16 -20.91
CA VAL A 508 4.30 3.09 -19.96
C VAL A 508 2.90 3.30 -19.40
N VAL A 509 2.09 2.25 -19.42
CA VAL A 509 0.73 2.26 -18.86
C VAL A 509 0.56 1.00 -18.04
N ALA A 510 0.28 1.13 -16.74
CA ALA A 510 0.23 0.03 -15.80
C ALA A 510 -1.07 0.07 -15.01
N SER A 511 -1.81 -1.04 -14.99
CA SER A 511 -2.97 -1.22 -14.12
C SER A 511 -2.49 -1.68 -12.76
N LEU A 512 -2.78 -0.90 -11.73
CA LEU A 512 -2.56 -1.27 -10.34
C LEU A 512 -3.73 -2.08 -9.77
N SER A 513 -4.84 -2.15 -10.51
CA SER A 513 -6.03 -2.89 -10.10
C SER A 513 -5.92 -4.38 -10.41
N ARG A 514 -6.49 -5.21 -9.54
CA ARG A 514 -6.70 -6.63 -9.82
C ARG A 514 -7.90 -6.90 -10.74
N PHE A 515 -8.60 -5.87 -11.19
CA PHE A 515 -9.69 -5.97 -12.15
C PHE A 515 -9.29 -5.34 -13.48
N SER A 516 -10.02 -5.65 -14.54
CA SER A 516 -9.87 -4.95 -15.82
C SER A 516 -10.23 -3.48 -15.65
N GLN A 517 -9.47 -2.59 -16.28
CA GLN A 517 -9.60 -1.15 -16.18
C GLN A 517 -9.63 -0.53 -17.57
N HIS A 518 -10.45 0.51 -17.73
CA HIS A 518 -10.40 1.40 -18.88
C HIS A 518 -9.78 2.73 -18.46
N ALA A 519 -8.93 3.31 -19.31
CA ALA A 519 -8.41 4.65 -19.13
C ALA A 519 -8.33 5.40 -20.46
N GLU A 520 -8.71 6.67 -20.40
CA GLU A 520 -8.48 7.64 -21.45
C GLU A 520 -7.21 8.43 -21.12
N LEU A 521 -6.22 8.38 -22.01
CA LEU A 521 -4.97 9.13 -21.87
C LEU A 521 -5.00 10.39 -22.73
N ASP A 522 -4.71 11.55 -22.16
CA ASP A 522 -4.41 12.73 -22.96
C ASP A 522 -3.01 12.58 -23.56
N LEU A 523 -2.97 12.31 -24.86
CA LEU A 523 -1.75 12.20 -25.67
C LEU A 523 -1.75 13.23 -26.81
N SER A 524 -2.53 14.30 -26.68
CA SER A 524 -2.75 15.27 -27.77
C SER A 524 -1.46 15.90 -28.31
N GLU A 525 -0.46 16.14 -27.44
CA GLU A 525 0.88 16.62 -27.84
C GLU A 525 1.67 15.64 -28.72
N LEU A 526 1.28 14.37 -28.70
CA LEU A 526 1.92 13.26 -29.43
C LEU A 526 1.08 12.84 -30.65
N ALA A 527 0.10 13.68 -31.04
CA ALA A 527 -0.75 13.45 -32.19
C ALA A 527 0.08 13.18 -33.46
N GLY A 528 -0.32 12.15 -34.20
CA GLY A 528 0.40 11.70 -35.39
C GLY A 528 1.44 10.61 -35.14
N LEU A 529 1.80 10.32 -33.88
CA LEU A 529 2.59 9.12 -33.54
C LEU A 529 1.71 7.88 -33.42
N THR A 530 2.30 6.71 -33.62
CA THR A 530 1.65 5.40 -33.46
C THR A 530 2.29 4.67 -32.30
N PRO A 531 1.53 4.25 -31.28
CA PRO A 531 2.05 3.42 -30.21
C PRO A 531 2.28 2.00 -30.71
N VAL A 532 3.47 1.47 -30.42
CA VAL A 532 3.88 0.13 -30.81
C VAL A 532 4.35 -0.62 -29.57
N GLU A 533 3.63 -1.68 -29.22
CA GLU A 533 3.82 -2.44 -27.99
C GLU A 533 5.17 -3.19 -28.02
N LEU A 534 6.01 -3.07 -26.99
CA LEU A 534 7.43 -3.47 -27.05
C LEU A 534 7.67 -4.98 -27.02
N PHE A 535 6.77 -5.77 -26.41
CA PHE A 535 6.96 -7.22 -26.26
C PHE A 535 6.61 -7.95 -27.56
N GLY A 536 5.41 -7.71 -28.08
CA GLY A 536 4.82 -8.35 -29.25
C GLY A 536 4.86 -7.51 -30.52
N ARG A 537 5.31 -6.25 -30.45
CA ARG A 537 5.44 -5.34 -31.61
C ARG A 537 4.11 -4.99 -32.28
N SER A 538 3.02 -5.13 -31.54
CA SER A 538 1.68 -4.84 -32.05
C SER A 538 1.45 -3.34 -32.17
N GLN A 539 0.94 -2.92 -33.31
CA GLN A 539 0.60 -1.53 -33.57
C GLN A 539 -0.78 -1.22 -33.01
N PHE A 540 -0.87 -0.18 -32.19
CA PHE A 540 -2.12 0.32 -31.67
C PHE A 540 -2.63 1.47 -32.55
N PRO A 541 -3.90 1.89 -32.41
CA PRO A 541 -4.44 3.03 -33.16
C PRO A 541 -3.53 4.25 -33.09
N ARG A 542 -3.44 5.02 -34.18
CA ARG A 542 -2.62 6.24 -34.23
C ARG A 542 -3.16 7.27 -33.22
N ILE A 543 -2.27 7.96 -32.53
CA ILE A 543 -2.63 9.04 -31.62
C ILE A 543 -3.22 10.20 -32.43
N THR A 544 -4.38 10.69 -31.98
CA THR A 544 -5.06 11.86 -32.56
C THR A 544 -5.10 12.97 -31.53
N SER A 545 -5.77 14.08 -31.84
CA SER A 545 -6.04 15.14 -30.86
C SER A 545 -7.12 14.75 -29.83
N ALA A 546 -7.83 13.62 -30.02
CA ALA A 546 -8.79 13.10 -29.05
C ALA A 546 -8.09 12.20 -28.01
N SER A 547 -8.73 12.04 -26.84
CA SER A 547 -8.23 11.16 -25.78
C SER A 547 -8.02 9.73 -26.27
N TYR A 548 -6.93 9.12 -25.82
CA TYR A 548 -6.49 7.81 -26.24
C TYR A 548 -7.01 6.74 -25.28
N GLY A 549 -8.10 6.07 -25.66
CA GLY A 549 -8.71 5.00 -24.87
C GLY A 549 -7.89 3.70 -24.88
N LEU A 550 -7.61 3.16 -23.70
CA LEU A 550 -6.94 1.87 -23.50
C LEU A 550 -7.70 1.01 -22.49
N THR A 551 -7.72 -0.30 -22.73
CA THR A 551 -8.23 -1.29 -21.78
C THR A 551 -7.08 -2.17 -21.32
N LEU A 552 -6.95 -2.30 -20.00
CA LEU A 552 -5.92 -3.09 -19.33
C LEU A 552 -6.60 -4.19 -18.52
N GLY A 553 -6.08 -5.41 -18.59
CA GLY A 553 -6.50 -6.49 -17.69
C GLY A 553 -5.94 -6.33 -16.27
N PRO A 554 -6.33 -7.22 -15.33
CA PRO A 554 -5.82 -7.28 -13.97
C PRO A 554 -4.29 -7.25 -13.88
N HIS A 555 -3.73 -6.27 -13.18
CA HIS A 555 -2.30 -6.04 -12.99
C HIS A 555 -1.48 -6.07 -14.30
N SER A 556 -2.12 -5.82 -15.44
CA SER A 556 -1.45 -5.80 -16.73
C SER A 556 -0.78 -4.45 -16.94
N PHE A 557 0.23 -4.44 -17.79
CA PHE A 557 0.92 -3.23 -18.17
C PHE A 557 1.27 -3.30 -19.67
N TYR A 558 1.48 -2.13 -20.26
CA TYR A 558 1.98 -1.97 -21.61
C TYR A 558 3.19 -1.05 -21.59
N TRP A 559 4.21 -1.43 -22.36
CA TRP A 559 5.26 -0.52 -22.78
C TRP A 559 5.12 -0.30 -24.27
N PHE A 560 5.00 0.95 -24.70
CA PHE A 560 4.91 1.33 -26.09
C PHE A 560 6.12 2.18 -26.49
N SER A 561 6.64 1.96 -27.70
CA SER A 561 7.43 2.97 -28.40
C SER A 561 6.50 3.81 -29.27
N LEU A 562 6.65 5.13 -29.25
CA LEU A 562 5.83 6.03 -30.06
C LEU A 562 6.60 6.44 -31.32
N VAL A 563 6.10 6.04 -32.50
CA VAL A 563 6.81 6.21 -33.79
C VAL A 563 5.97 6.92 -34.85
N GLN A 564 6.60 7.64 -35.79
CA GLN A 564 5.89 8.37 -36.86
C GLN A 564 5.39 7.47 -38.02
N ASP A 565 6.16 6.47 -38.44
CA ASP A 565 5.79 5.54 -39.53
C ASP A 565 5.80 4.07 -39.04
N PRO A 566 4.62 3.52 -38.67
CA PRO A 566 4.52 2.15 -38.20
C PRO A 566 4.65 1.11 -39.34
N ALA A 567 4.67 1.50 -40.62
CA ALA A 567 4.88 0.57 -41.74
C ALA A 567 6.30 -0.05 -41.74
N GLN A 568 7.23 0.54 -40.99
CA GLN A 568 8.54 -0.04 -40.69
C GLN A 568 8.48 -1.16 -39.63
N PHE A 569 7.33 -1.37 -38.96
CA PHE A 569 7.20 -2.26 -37.80
C PHE A 569 6.35 -3.53 -38.03
N GLY A 570 5.66 -3.70 -39.16
CA GLY A 570 5.08 -5.01 -39.55
C GLY A 570 3.72 -4.97 -40.27
N ARG A 571 3.71 -5.31 -41.56
CA ARG A 571 2.50 -5.66 -42.33
C ARG A 571 2.10 -7.12 -42.05
N ALA A 572 1.06 -7.38 -41.26
CA ALA A 572 0.27 -8.60 -41.37
C ALA A 572 -1.09 -8.48 -40.64
N ARG A 573 -2.17 -8.58 -41.44
CA ARG A 573 -3.52 -9.04 -41.06
C ARG A 573 -4.45 -8.09 -40.27
N GLN A 574 -5.05 -7.17 -41.04
CA GLN A 574 -6.52 -7.03 -41.19
C GLN A 574 -7.32 -8.26 -40.67
N SER A 575 -8.51 -8.22 -40.08
CA SER A 575 -9.61 -7.25 -40.06
C SER A 575 -10.82 -7.89 -39.32
N ALA A 576 -11.83 -7.07 -38.96
CA ALA A 576 -13.22 -7.39 -38.55
C ALA A 576 -13.47 -7.59 -37.03
N ARG A 577 -14.47 -6.99 -36.36
CA ARG A 577 -15.75 -6.36 -36.79
C ARG A 577 -16.36 -5.55 -35.62
N SER A 578 -17.31 -4.67 -35.97
CA SER A 578 -18.02 -3.66 -35.17
C SER A 578 -19.23 -4.18 -34.36
N GLU A 579 -19.59 -3.39 -33.34
CA GLU A 579 -20.68 -3.44 -32.34
C GLU A 579 -22.06 -2.98 -32.84
N THR A 580 -23.14 -3.21 -32.06
CA THR A 580 -24.25 -2.26 -31.76
C THR A 580 -25.20 -2.74 -30.62
N PRO A 581 -25.97 -1.84 -29.92
CA PRO A 581 -26.56 -2.03 -28.57
C PRO A 581 -28.11 -2.18 -28.51
N ALA A 582 -28.68 -2.46 -27.32
CA ALA A 582 -30.13 -2.59 -27.08
C ALA A 582 -30.60 -1.89 -25.77
N GLY A 583 -31.86 -1.42 -25.74
CA GLY A 583 -32.51 -0.75 -24.61
C GLY A 583 -33.80 -1.44 -24.11
N GLU A 584 -34.17 -1.06 -22.88
CA GLU A 584 -35.40 -1.30 -22.09
C GLU A 584 -35.81 -2.75 -21.77
N MET A 585 -35.71 -3.14 -20.48
CA MET A 585 -35.97 -4.51 -20.00
C MET A 585 -37.30 -4.70 -19.25
N PRO A 586 -38.08 -5.76 -19.55
CA PRO A 586 -39.25 -6.22 -18.78
C PRO A 586 -38.87 -7.12 -17.57
N VAL A 587 -39.80 -7.29 -16.62
CA VAL A 587 -39.64 -8.20 -15.46
C VAL A 587 -39.41 -9.64 -15.94
N PRO A 588 -38.30 -10.30 -15.56
CA PRO A 588 -37.92 -11.60 -16.12
C PRO A 588 -38.79 -12.76 -15.60
N VAL A 589 -38.98 -13.75 -16.48
CA VAL A 589 -39.75 -14.99 -16.23
C VAL A 589 -38.78 -16.15 -16.11
N LEU A 590 -38.93 -16.97 -15.06
CA LEU A 590 -38.11 -18.15 -14.79
C LEU A 590 -38.98 -19.40 -14.77
N THR A 591 -38.51 -20.46 -15.41
CA THR A 591 -39.18 -21.77 -15.39
C THR A 591 -38.56 -22.64 -14.30
N VAL A 592 -39.38 -23.28 -13.47
CA VAL A 592 -38.92 -24.09 -12.33
C VAL A 592 -39.59 -25.46 -12.32
N GLU A 593 -38.80 -26.49 -12.07
CA GLU A 593 -39.28 -27.85 -11.84
C GLU A 593 -39.65 -28.04 -10.35
N GLY A 594 -40.91 -28.35 -10.06
CA GLY A 594 -41.37 -28.64 -8.70
C GLY A 594 -41.67 -27.40 -7.87
N SER A 595 -41.33 -27.45 -6.58
CA SER A 595 -41.58 -26.33 -5.65
C SER A 595 -40.78 -25.07 -6.02
N TRP A 596 -41.24 -23.89 -5.61
CA TRP A 596 -40.55 -22.62 -5.86
C TRP A 596 -39.08 -22.63 -5.40
N ARG A 597 -38.74 -23.40 -4.36
CA ARG A 597 -37.35 -23.56 -3.87
C ARG A 597 -36.42 -24.21 -4.87
N GLY A 598 -36.95 -24.89 -5.90
CA GLY A 598 -36.16 -25.39 -7.01
C GLY A 598 -35.36 -24.27 -7.70
N CYS A 599 -35.81 -23.01 -7.62
CA CYS A 599 -35.04 -21.86 -8.14
C CYS A 599 -33.82 -21.47 -7.29
N LEU A 600 -33.59 -22.11 -6.14
CA LEU A 600 -32.43 -21.89 -5.27
C LEU A 600 -31.36 -23.00 -5.44
N GLU A 601 -31.65 -24.03 -6.24
CA GLU A 601 -30.78 -25.19 -6.47
C GLU A 601 -30.61 -25.52 -7.97
N GLY A 602 -29.55 -26.25 -8.32
CA GLY A 602 -29.38 -26.82 -9.66
C GLY A 602 -29.32 -25.78 -10.80
N LYS A 603 -30.04 -26.06 -11.90
CA LYS A 603 -30.07 -25.22 -13.11
C LYS A 603 -30.88 -23.94 -12.90
N ALA A 604 -32.04 -24.04 -12.25
CA ALA A 604 -32.91 -22.90 -11.99
C ALA A 604 -32.27 -21.87 -11.04
N LYS A 605 -31.33 -22.29 -10.16
CA LYS A 605 -30.45 -21.38 -9.41
C LYS A 605 -29.66 -20.43 -10.30
N ARG A 606 -29.03 -20.95 -11.36
CA ARG A 606 -28.21 -20.15 -12.29
C ARG A 606 -29.06 -19.17 -13.08
N ASP A 607 -30.28 -19.58 -13.43
CA ASP A 607 -31.22 -18.72 -14.12
C ASP A 607 -31.70 -17.58 -13.18
N LEU A 608 -31.94 -17.87 -11.89
CA LEU A 608 -32.23 -16.85 -10.87
C LEU A 608 -31.02 -15.92 -10.62
N GLU A 609 -29.82 -16.45 -10.51
CA GLU A 609 -28.56 -15.69 -10.40
C GLU A 609 -28.38 -14.73 -11.59
N SER A 610 -28.69 -15.18 -12.81
CA SER A 610 -28.69 -14.32 -14.00
C SER A 610 -29.76 -13.23 -13.94
N VAL A 611 -30.94 -13.52 -13.42
CA VAL A 611 -32.01 -12.53 -13.23
C VAL A 611 -31.64 -11.47 -12.19
N LEU A 612 -30.94 -11.88 -11.12
CA LEU A 612 -30.52 -10.95 -10.07
C LEU A 612 -29.52 -9.90 -10.57
N LEU A 613 -28.76 -10.18 -11.63
CA LEU A 613 -27.88 -9.18 -12.28
C LEU A 613 -28.64 -7.94 -12.75
N ASP A 614 -29.85 -8.12 -13.28
CA ASP A 614 -30.66 -7.02 -13.80
C ASP A 614 -31.56 -6.41 -12.71
N VAL A 615 -31.95 -7.22 -11.71
CA VAL A 615 -32.91 -6.82 -10.69
C VAL A 615 -32.29 -6.05 -9.52
N LEU A 616 -31.05 -6.37 -9.13
CA LEU A 616 -30.37 -5.69 -8.00
C LEU A 616 -30.11 -4.20 -8.25
N PRO A 617 -29.60 -3.75 -9.42
CA PRO A 617 -29.36 -2.33 -9.68
C PRO A 617 -30.61 -1.44 -9.61
N ALA A 618 -31.79 -2.03 -9.85
CA ALA A 618 -33.07 -1.33 -9.77
C ALA A 618 -33.56 -1.10 -8.32
N ARG A 619 -32.87 -1.62 -7.29
CA ARG A 619 -33.29 -1.52 -5.88
C ARG A 619 -32.73 -0.30 -5.19
N ASN A 620 -33.59 0.36 -4.40
CA ASN A 620 -33.20 1.60 -3.70
C ASN A 620 -32.13 1.39 -2.61
N TRP A 621 -32.06 0.22 -2.03
CA TRP A 621 -31.06 -0.12 -1.01
C TRP A 621 -29.75 -0.67 -1.61
N PHE A 622 -29.69 -0.87 -2.93
CA PHE A 622 -28.47 -1.35 -3.58
C PHE A 622 -27.51 -0.17 -3.78
N GLY A 623 -26.40 -0.16 -3.04
CA GLY A 623 -25.40 0.91 -3.10
C GLY A 623 -24.58 0.96 -4.41
N GLY A 624 -24.67 -0.08 -5.25
CA GLY A 624 -23.89 -0.22 -6.48
C GLY A 624 -24.56 0.25 -7.78
N ARG A 625 -25.59 1.12 -7.74
CA ARG A 625 -26.40 1.45 -8.94
C ARG A 625 -25.64 2.10 -10.11
N ALA A 626 -24.44 2.61 -9.88
CA ALA A 626 -23.55 3.18 -10.89
C ALA A 626 -22.46 2.20 -11.39
N ARG A 627 -22.49 0.94 -10.95
CA ARG A 627 -21.46 -0.09 -11.23
C ARG A 627 -22.00 -1.14 -12.22
N THR A 628 -21.11 -1.75 -13.00
CA THR A 628 -21.48 -2.85 -13.91
C THR A 628 -21.36 -4.19 -13.19
N LEU A 629 -22.45 -4.92 -13.02
CA LEU A 629 -22.43 -6.26 -12.38
C LEU A 629 -21.93 -7.32 -13.36
N ARG A 630 -20.99 -8.17 -12.93
CA ARG A 630 -20.43 -9.29 -13.71
C ARG A 630 -21.15 -10.59 -13.41
N ALA A 631 -21.33 -10.90 -12.13
CA ALA A 631 -21.95 -12.12 -11.66
C ALA A 631 -22.65 -11.86 -10.31
N VAL A 632 -23.73 -12.59 -10.07
CA VAL A 632 -24.36 -12.71 -8.75
C VAL A 632 -24.39 -14.19 -8.43
N GLU A 633 -23.81 -14.60 -7.31
CA GLU A 633 -23.88 -15.98 -6.83
C GLU A 633 -24.68 -16.04 -5.55
N ILE A 634 -25.64 -16.98 -5.45
CA ILE A 634 -26.32 -17.25 -4.17
C ILE A 634 -25.38 -18.13 -3.35
N ALA A 635 -24.65 -17.51 -2.42
CA ALA A 635 -23.60 -18.10 -1.61
C ALA A 635 -24.14 -18.96 -0.45
N GLU A 636 -25.27 -18.54 0.12
CA GLU A 636 -25.93 -19.20 1.25
C GLU A 636 -27.44 -19.00 1.19
N VAL A 637 -28.21 -19.98 1.67
CA VAL A 637 -29.66 -19.89 1.80
C VAL A 637 -30.06 -20.43 3.17
N ILE A 638 -30.58 -19.56 4.03
CA ILE A 638 -31.00 -19.92 5.39
C ILE A 638 -32.53 -19.87 5.47
N PRO A 639 -33.23 -20.98 5.75
CA PRO A 639 -34.67 -20.98 5.92
C PRO A 639 -35.09 -20.24 7.20
N VAL A 640 -36.15 -19.43 7.13
CA VAL A 640 -36.69 -18.67 8.27
C VAL A 640 -38.20 -18.92 8.37
N GLY A 641 -38.65 -19.50 9.49
CA GLY A 641 -40.06 -19.85 9.75
C GLY A 641 -40.21 -20.89 10.87
N GLU A 642 -41.46 -21.25 11.20
CA GLU A 642 -41.79 -22.15 12.32
C GLU A 642 -41.51 -23.65 12.05
N ASP A 643 -41.28 -24.04 10.79
CA ASP A 643 -40.93 -25.41 10.36
C ASP A 643 -39.56 -25.43 9.62
N ASP A 644 -38.86 -26.58 9.60
CA ASP A 644 -37.62 -26.81 8.81
C ASP A 644 -37.79 -26.52 7.30
N ALA A 645 -39.05 -26.39 6.85
CA ALA A 645 -39.46 -26.03 5.51
C ALA A 645 -39.97 -24.58 5.36
N GLY A 646 -39.64 -23.63 6.25
CA GLY A 646 -40.24 -22.30 6.45
C GLY A 646 -40.77 -21.49 5.23
N ASP A 647 -41.70 -20.56 5.45
CA ASP A 647 -42.38 -19.83 4.36
C ASP A 647 -41.48 -18.81 3.61
N ALA A 648 -40.25 -18.55 4.11
CA ALA A 648 -39.28 -17.63 3.53
C ALA A 648 -37.83 -18.12 3.72
N VAL A 649 -36.90 -17.53 2.98
CA VAL A 649 -35.45 -17.75 3.14
C VAL A 649 -34.71 -16.42 3.20
N ILE A 650 -33.56 -16.40 3.87
CA ILE A 650 -32.56 -15.32 3.77
C ILE A 650 -31.43 -15.83 2.89
N ALA A 651 -31.26 -15.22 1.72
CA ALA A 651 -30.17 -15.52 0.81
C ALA A 651 -29.01 -14.53 0.99
N LEU A 652 -27.78 -15.05 1.07
CA LEU A 652 -26.57 -14.25 0.91
C LEU A 652 -26.13 -14.31 -0.55
N LEU A 653 -25.96 -13.13 -1.14
CA LEU A 653 -25.57 -12.96 -2.54
C LEU A 653 -24.15 -12.42 -2.58
N ASP A 654 -23.23 -13.17 -3.17
CA ASP A 654 -21.91 -12.64 -3.51
C ASP A 654 -22.04 -11.93 -4.87
N VAL A 655 -21.93 -10.61 -4.85
CA VAL A 655 -22.11 -9.75 -6.03
C VAL A 655 -20.73 -9.34 -6.54
N ASP A 656 -20.33 -9.93 -7.67
CA ASP A 656 -19.11 -9.59 -8.37
C ASP A 656 -19.38 -8.43 -9.34
N SER A 657 -18.69 -7.32 -9.14
CA SER A 657 -18.80 -6.12 -9.96
C SER A 657 -17.56 -5.92 -10.81
N ALA A 658 -17.70 -5.30 -11.97
CA ALA A 658 -16.57 -5.09 -12.86
C ALA A 658 -15.47 -4.20 -12.28
N ASP A 659 -15.87 -3.32 -11.35
CA ASP A 659 -15.13 -2.14 -10.91
C ASP A 659 -14.89 -2.09 -9.38
N ALA A 660 -15.33 -3.10 -8.62
CA ALA A 660 -15.25 -3.16 -7.15
C ALA A 660 -14.96 -4.58 -6.64
N GLU A 661 -14.59 -4.70 -5.37
CA GLU A 661 -14.46 -6.02 -4.72
C GLU A 661 -15.81 -6.76 -4.72
N ALA A 662 -15.79 -8.09 -4.63
CA ALA A 662 -17.02 -8.86 -4.43
C ALA A 662 -17.65 -8.45 -3.10
N GLU A 663 -18.90 -7.96 -3.16
CA GLU A 663 -19.64 -7.50 -2.00
C GLU A 663 -20.73 -8.52 -1.66
N THR A 664 -20.90 -8.83 -0.37
CA THR A 664 -21.97 -9.73 0.07
C THR A 664 -23.23 -8.93 0.41
N TYR A 665 -24.33 -9.28 -0.24
CA TYR A 665 -25.65 -8.67 -0.05
C TYR A 665 -26.65 -9.65 0.56
N VAL A 666 -27.58 -9.14 1.36
CA VAL A 666 -28.65 -9.90 2.01
C VAL A 666 -29.97 -9.68 1.26
N LEU A 667 -30.52 -10.75 0.71
CA LEU A 667 -31.83 -10.75 0.04
C LEU A 667 -32.76 -11.79 0.65
N PRO A 668 -33.75 -11.37 1.47
CA PRO A 668 -34.83 -12.25 1.88
C PRO A 668 -35.75 -12.56 0.68
N LEU A 669 -36.23 -13.80 0.58
CA LEU A 669 -37.06 -14.29 -0.53
C LEU A 669 -38.25 -15.10 0.00
N ALA A 670 -39.44 -14.82 -0.53
CA ALA A 670 -40.69 -15.56 -0.29
C ALA A 670 -41.49 -15.72 -1.60
N PHE A 671 -42.48 -16.62 -1.60
CA PHE A 671 -43.25 -16.99 -2.79
C PHE A 671 -44.77 -16.79 -2.62
N ALA A 672 -45.40 -16.14 -3.61
CA ALA A 672 -46.86 -15.90 -3.65
C ALA A 672 -47.51 -16.58 -4.88
N PRO A 673 -48.47 -17.52 -4.71
CA PRO A 673 -49.15 -18.19 -5.82
C PRO A 673 -50.12 -17.30 -6.64
N SER A 674 -50.20 -17.49 -7.95
CA SER A 674 -50.95 -16.66 -8.92
C SER A 674 -52.48 -16.56 -8.74
N ARG A 675 -53.11 -17.34 -7.86
CA ARG A 675 -54.58 -17.26 -7.61
C ARG A 675 -55.01 -16.02 -6.80
N ARG A 676 -54.07 -15.25 -6.25
CA ARG A 676 -54.34 -13.98 -5.56
C ARG A 676 -54.06 -12.79 -6.48
N ALA A 677 -54.85 -12.63 -7.53
CA ALA A 677 -54.84 -11.42 -8.34
C ALA A 677 -55.67 -10.33 -7.65
N GLY A 678 -54.98 -9.47 -6.90
CA GLY A 678 -55.53 -8.28 -6.24
C GLY A 678 -54.54 -7.63 -5.26
N ASP A 679 -53.55 -6.89 -5.81
CA ASP A 679 -52.65 -5.88 -5.19
C ASP A 679 -51.75 -6.26 -3.99
N PRO A 680 -50.60 -5.57 -3.72
CA PRO A 680 -49.66 -4.79 -4.53
C PRO A 680 -48.20 -5.26 -4.27
N MET A 681 -47.54 -5.99 -5.18
CA MET A 681 -46.10 -6.32 -4.99
C MET A 681 -45.18 -5.81 -6.11
N ALA A 682 -45.59 -4.75 -6.81
CA ALA A 682 -44.74 -4.11 -7.82
C ALA A 682 -43.40 -3.61 -7.24
N ALA A 683 -43.34 -3.25 -5.95
CA ALA A 683 -42.11 -2.72 -5.32
C ALA A 683 -41.10 -3.79 -4.87
N GLY A 684 -41.51 -5.05 -4.68
CA GLY A 684 -40.69 -6.12 -4.09
C GLY A 684 -40.52 -7.38 -4.96
N ALA A 685 -41.16 -7.44 -6.13
CA ALA A 685 -41.10 -8.59 -7.03
C ALA A 685 -39.70 -8.79 -7.63
N VAL A 686 -39.12 -9.98 -7.47
CA VAL A 686 -37.80 -10.37 -7.98
C VAL A 686 -37.92 -11.07 -9.33
N ALA A 687 -38.78 -12.10 -9.44
CA ALA A 687 -39.01 -12.86 -10.66
C ALA A 687 -40.41 -13.48 -10.69
N ARG A 688 -40.96 -13.75 -11.88
CA ARG A 688 -42.17 -14.57 -12.04
C ARG A 688 -41.76 -16.02 -12.29
N LEU A 689 -42.31 -16.95 -11.51
CA LEU A 689 -42.04 -18.38 -11.65
C LEU A 689 -43.19 -19.06 -12.40
N GLU A 690 -42.85 -19.73 -13.50
CA GLU A 690 -43.76 -20.57 -14.28
C GLU A 690 -43.36 -22.06 -14.09
N PRO A 691 -44.30 -22.93 -13.69
CA PRO A 691 -43.99 -24.34 -13.48
C PRO A 691 -43.92 -25.08 -14.82
N ASP A 692 -43.02 -26.05 -14.93
CA ASP A 692 -42.89 -26.93 -16.11
C ASP A 692 -44.04 -27.94 -16.25
N SER A 693 -44.82 -28.15 -15.17
CA SER A 693 -45.95 -29.07 -15.12
C SER A 693 -47.29 -28.34 -15.02
N LEU A 694 -48.29 -28.83 -15.76
CA LEU A 694 -49.68 -28.35 -15.71
C LEU A 694 -50.39 -28.63 -14.37
N GLU A 695 -49.80 -29.44 -13.49
CA GLU A 695 -50.34 -29.77 -12.16
C GLU A 695 -49.91 -28.77 -11.06
N GLU A 696 -48.87 -27.97 -11.30
CA GLU A 696 -48.34 -27.00 -10.34
C GLU A 696 -48.76 -25.56 -10.67
N MET A 697 -48.89 -24.72 -9.64
CA MET A 697 -49.32 -23.32 -9.81
C MET A 697 -48.11 -22.38 -9.83
N GLY A 698 -48.00 -21.55 -10.88
CA GLY A 698 -47.04 -20.45 -10.94
C GLY A 698 -47.31 -19.34 -9.93
N GLY A 699 -46.34 -18.44 -9.78
CA GLY A 699 -46.41 -17.35 -8.79
C GLY A 699 -45.30 -16.32 -8.93
N VAL A 700 -45.13 -15.47 -7.91
CA VAL A 700 -44.12 -14.40 -7.88
C VAL A 700 -43.17 -14.64 -6.70
N LEU A 701 -41.87 -14.56 -6.99
CA LEU A 701 -40.80 -14.50 -6.00
C LEU A 701 -40.60 -13.04 -5.58
N TYR A 702 -40.57 -12.74 -4.28
CA TYR A 702 -40.50 -11.36 -3.77
C TYR A 702 -39.69 -11.22 -2.47
N ASP A 703 -39.30 -9.98 -2.14
CA ASP A 703 -38.68 -9.61 -0.85
C ASP A 703 -39.74 -9.39 0.25
N PRO A 704 -39.84 -10.26 1.28
CA PRO A 704 -40.87 -10.20 2.32
C PRO A 704 -40.59 -9.20 3.44
N LEU A 705 -39.52 -8.40 3.42
CA LEU A 705 -39.24 -7.45 4.51
C LEU A 705 -40.32 -6.35 4.68
N GLY A 706 -41.15 -6.12 3.66
CA GLY A 706 -42.33 -5.26 3.76
C GLY A 706 -43.61 -5.98 4.25
N GLU A 707 -43.56 -7.30 4.44
CA GLU A 707 -44.71 -8.10 4.85
C GLU A 707 -44.84 -8.14 6.38
N PRO A 708 -46.02 -7.81 6.94
CA PRO A 708 -46.24 -7.85 8.38
C PRO A 708 -45.96 -9.23 9.01
N ARG A 709 -46.29 -10.32 8.30
CA ARG A 709 -46.11 -11.69 8.80
C ARG A 709 -44.63 -12.06 8.97
N PHE A 710 -43.81 -11.77 7.97
CA PHE A 710 -42.37 -12.02 8.04
C PHE A 710 -41.69 -11.12 9.09
N SER A 711 -42.12 -9.86 9.17
CA SER A 711 -41.63 -8.91 10.17
C SER A 711 -41.88 -9.39 11.61
N ARG A 712 -43.06 -9.94 11.90
CA ARG A 712 -43.36 -10.56 13.22
C ARG A 712 -42.47 -11.77 13.51
N THR A 713 -42.15 -12.56 12.46
CA THR A 713 -41.29 -13.74 12.59
C THR A 713 -39.87 -13.34 13.04
N LEU A 714 -39.29 -12.30 12.44
CA LEU A 714 -37.96 -11.81 12.83
C LEU A 714 -37.91 -11.29 14.27
N LEU A 715 -38.93 -10.54 14.71
CA LEU A 715 -39.01 -10.07 16.10
C LEU A 715 -39.14 -11.23 17.08
N ALA A 716 -40.01 -12.19 16.78
CA ALA A 716 -40.24 -13.36 17.62
C ALA A 716 -38.99 -14.26 17.72
N ALA A 717 -38.21 -14.37 16.63
CA ALA A 717 -36.93 -15.07 16.63
C ALA A 717 -35.92 -14.43 17.59
N ILE A 718 -35.81 -13.09 17.61
CA ILE A 718 -34.94 -12.36 18.56
C ILE A 718 -35.45 -12.56 19.99
N GLU A 719 -36.76 -12.45 20.22
CA GLU A 719 -37.37 -12.65 21.54
C GLU A 719 -37.08 -14.04 22.12
N ARG A 720 -37.11 -15.08 21.28
CA ARG A 720 -36.90 -16.48 21.69
C ARG A 720 -35.44 -16.94 21.64
N GLY A 721 -34.52 -16.12 21.14
CA GLY A 721 -33.12 -16.51 20.97
C GLY A 721 -32.94 -17.63 19.92
N GLU A 722 -33.69 -17.57 18.82
CA GLU A 722 -33.74 -18.66 17.84
C GLU A 722 -32.50 -18.77 16.96
N ARG A 723 -32.23 -19.99 16.50
CA ARG A 723 -31.15 -20.32 15.57
C ARG A 723 -31.69 -21.06 14.36
N PHE A 724 -31.45 -20.53 13.18
CA PHE A 724 -31.80 -21.15 11.90
C PHE A 724 -30.56 -21.74 11.24
N ARG A 725 -30.63 -23.01 10.85
CA ARG A 725 -29.48 -23.73 10.29
C ARG A 725 -29.27 -23.39 8.81
N GLY A 726 -28.06 -23.00 8.45
CA GLY A 726 -27.62 -22.84 7.06
C GLY A 726 -26.53 -23.87 6.68
N GLN A 727 -26.05 -23.80 5.44
CA GLN A 727 -25.04 -24.73 4.93
C GLN A 727 -23.61 -24.38 5.40
N ARG A 728 -23.23 -23.10 5.28
CA ARG A 728 -21.92 -22.51 5.65
C ARG A 728 -21.93 -21.86 7.04
N GLY A 729 -23.08 -21.36 7.50
CA GLY A 729 -23.24 -20.73 8.81
C GLY A 729 -24.69 -20.68 9.26
N ASP A 730 -24.90 -20.45 10.56
CA ASP A 730 -26.24 -20.39 11.14
C ASP A 730 -26.64 -18.94 11.43
N LEU A 731 -27.88 -18.59 11.11
CA LEU A 731 -28.46 -17.31 11.53
C LEU A 731 -28.87 -17.43 12.99
N VAL A 732 -28.31 -16.57 13.83
CA VAL A 732 -28.59 -16.51 15.26
C VAL A 732 -29.26 -15.18 15.57
N ALA A 733 -30.44 -15.26 16.16
CA ALA A 733 -31.16 -14.12 16.69
C ALA A 733 -30.94 -14.07 18.21
N GLU A 734 -30.44 -12.96 18.74
CA GLU A 734 -30.13 -12.85 20.17
C GLU A 734 -30.74 -11.58 20.78
N PRO A 735 -31.49 -11.70 21.89
CA PRO A 735 -31.95 -10.55 22.65
C PRO A 735 -30.81 -9.99 23.51
N SER A 736 -30.76 -8.67 23.68
CA SER A 736 -29.87 -8.06 24.65
C SER A 736 -30.44 -8.16 26.08
N PRO A 737 -29.63 -7.95 27.14
CA PRO A 737 -30.12 -7.96 28.52
C PRO A 737 -31.27 -6.97 28.79
N VAL A 738 -31.33 -5.85 28.05
CA VAL A 738 -32.36 -4.82 28.18
C VAL A 738 -33.62 -5.09 27.33
N PHE A 739 -33.63 -6.16 26.52
CA PHE A 739 -34.75 -6.49 25.64
C PHE A 739 -36.12 -6.60 26.35
N PRO A 740 -36.26 -7.30 27.50
CA PRO A 740 -37.57 -7.46 28.14
C PRO A 740 -38.17 -6.11 28.57
N GLU A 741 -37.33 -5.19 29.04
CA GLU A 741 -37.72 -3.81 29.38
C GLU A 741 -38.20 -3.05 28.14
N LEU A 742 -37.42 -3.10 27.05
CA LEU A 742 -37.69 -2.35 25.82
C LEU A 742 -38.90 -2.88 25.04
N ARG A 743 -39.14 -4.19 25.02
CA ARG A 743 -40.33 -4.80 24.38
C ARG A 743 -41.60 -4.49 25.19
N GLY A 744 -41.59 -4.77 26.50
CA GLY A 744 -42.72 -4.75 27.45
C GLY A 744 -43.98 -5.51 27.01
N GLU A 745 -45.19 -5.06 27.35
CA GLU A 745 -46.42 -5.87 27.18
C GLU A 745 -47.25 -5.47 25.94
N GLY A 746 -47.87 -6.46 25.27
CA GLY A 746 -48.79 -6.27 24.12
C GLY A 746 -48.23 -6.71 22.76
N ASP A 747 -49.10 -6.77 21.76
CA ASP A 747 -48.73 -7.06 20.36
C ASP A 747 -48.12 -5.80 19.71
N LEU A 748 -46.93 -5.94 19.13
CA LEU A 748 -46.24 -4.86 18.42
C LEU A 748 -46.46 -4.99 16.91
N GLU A 749 -47.37 -4.18 16.36
CA GLU A 749 -47.65 -4.19 14.93
C GLU A 749 -46.44 -3.68 14.12
N PRO A 750 -45.93 -4.46 13.14
CA PRO A 750 -44.82 -4.04 12.31
C PRO A 750 -45.27 -3.08 11.21
N ALA A 751 -44.48 -2.03 10.98
CA ALA A 751 -44.64 -1.09 9.88
C ALA A 751 -43.27 -0.80 9.24
N PRO A 752 -43.09 -1.05 7.93
CA PRO A 752 -41.83 -0.70 7.26
C PRO A 752 -41.64 0.82 7.24
N LEU A 753 -40.42 1.28 7.50
CA LEU A 753 -40.01 2.67 7.36
C LEU A 753 -39.45 2.92 5.95
N PRO A 754 -39.45 4.17 5.45
CA PRO A 754 -38.82 4.51 4.17
C PRO A 754 -37.38 3.98 4.11
N ALA A 755 -37.06 3.22 3.07
CA ALA A 755 -35.76 2.55 2.94
C ALA A 755 -34.63 3.57 2.78
N GLY A 756 -33.62 3.49 3.65
CA GLY A 756 -32.36 4.21 3.49
C GLY A 756 -31.48 3.59 2.41
N PRO A 757 -30.37 4.25 2.03
CA PRO A 757 -29.50 3.79 0.94
C PRO A 757 -28.73 2.49 1.23
N SER A 758 -28.68 2.00 2.48
CA SER A 758 -27.86 0.83 2.89
C SER A 758 -28.57 -0.21 3.77
N ASN A 759 -29.78 0.09 4.27
CA ASN A 759 -30.52 -0.80 5.16
C ASN A 759 -32.04 -0.71 4.92
N THR A 760 -32.77 -1.70 5.44
CA THR A 760 -34.23 -1.70 5.51
C THR A 760 -34.65 -1.69 6.97
N SER A 761 -35.48 -0.72 7.35
CA SER A 761 -35.90 -0.54 8.74
C SER A 761 -37.38 -0.92 8.93
N ILE A 762 -37.67 -1.70 9.96
CA ILE A 762 -39.01 -2.11 10.35
C ILE A 762 -39.27 -1.56 11.76
N ARG A 763 -40.33 -0.77 11.91
CA ARG A 763 -40.79 -0.28 13.21
C ARG A 763 -41.81 -1.24 13.79
N TYR A 764 -41.72 -1.54 15.09
CA TYR A 764 -42.66 -2.37 15.83
C TYR A 764 -43.36 -1.54 16.91
N GLY A 765 -44.61 -1.16 16.62
CA GLY A 765 -45.35 -0.18 17.42
C GLY A 765 -44.57 1.14 17.59
N ASP A 766 -44.58 1.69 18.80
CA ASP A 766 -43.80 2.88 19.16
C ASP A 766 -42.63 2.53 20.11
N ARG A 767 -42.11 1.30 20.03
CA ARG A 767 -41.14 0.78 21.01
C ARG A 767 -39.82 0.32 20.43
N LEU A 768 -39.85 -0.35 19.28
CA LEU A 768 -38.65 -0.99 18.72
C LEU A 768 -38.53 -0.70 17.23
N VAL A 769 -37.29 -0.65 16.74
CA VAL A 769 -36.96 -0.58 15.32
C VAL A 769 -35.88 -1.60 15.00
N LEU A 770 -36.14 -2.46 14.00
CA LEU A 770 -35.15 -3.39 13.46
C LEU A 770 -34.56 -2.81 12.19
N LYS A 771 -33.26 -2.59 12.19
CA LYS A 771 -32.48 -2.28 10.98
C LYS A 771 -31.90 -3.58 10.43
N VAL A 772 -32.27 -3.94 9.21
CA VAL A 772 -31.67 -5.06 8.46
C VAL A 772 -30.69 -4.49 7.45
N PHE A 773 -29.41 -4.82 7.60
CA PHE A 773 -28.34 -4.38 6.70
C PHE A 773 -28.43 -5.15 5.39
N ARG A 774 -28.38 -4.42 4.27
CA ARG A 774 -28.48 -5.03 2.94
C ARG A 774 -27.14 -5.39 2.35
N LYS A 775 -26.10 -4.63 2.67
CA LYS A 775 -24.70 -4.98 2.42
C LYS A 775 -24.08 -5.39 3.76
N VAL A 776 -23.41 -6.53 3.80
CA VAL A 776 -22.81 -7.09 5.02
C VAL A 776 -21.35 -7.47 4.75
N GLU A 777 -20.54 -7.39 5.79
CA GLU A 777 -19.10 -7.69 5.74
C GLU A 777 -18.74 -8.61 6.92
N PRO A 778 -17.69 -9.45 6.80
CA PRO A 778 -17.15 -10.19 7.93
C PRO A 778 -16.76 -9.25 9.08
N GLY A 779 -17.15 -9.61 10.30
CA GLY A 779 -16.94 -8.81 11.50
C GLY A 779 -18.24 -8.23 12.06
N ILE A 780 -18.12 -7.66 13.26
CA ILE A 780 -19.23 -6.98 13.93
C ILE A 780 -19.42 -5.60 13.26
N ASN A 781 -20.65 -5.28 12.85
CA ASN A 781 -20.94 -3.97 12.28
C ASN A 781 -20.70 -2.85 13.32
N PRO A 782 -20.05 -1.72 12.97
CA PRO A 782 -19.78 -0.63 13.91
C PRO A 782 -21.01 -0.11 14.66
N ASP A 783 -22.19 -0.05 14.03
CA ASP A 783 -23.44 0.35 14.69
C ASP A 783 -23.79 -0.59 15.85
N LEU A 784 -23.50 -1.89 15.71
CA LEU A 784 -23.73 -2.89 16.75
C LEU A 784 -22.65 -2.85 17.82
N GLU A 785 -21.37 -2.72 17.43
CA GLU A 785 -20.23 -2.63 18.34
C GLU A 785 -20.35 -1.41 19.26
N VAL A 786 -20.50 -0.22 18.67
CA VAL A 786 -20.65 1.05 19.38
C VAL A 786 -21.95 1.08 20.16
N GLY A 787 -23.05 0.63 19.56
CA GLY A 787 -24.35 0.57 20.24
C GLY A 787 -24.33 -0.33 21.48
N ARG A 788 -23.74 -1.53 21.39
CA ARG A 788 -23.56 -2.44 22.54
C ARG A 788 -22.61 -1.85 23.56
N PHE A 789 -21.48 -1.28 23.15
CA PHE A 789 -20.54 -0.64 24.09
C PHE A 789 -21.21 0.48 24.88
N LEU A 790 -21.92 1.38 24.19
CA LEU A 790 -22.61 2.49 24.85
C LEU A 790 -23.78 2.04 25.71
N THR A 791 -24.51 0.98 25.31
CA THR A 791 -25.65 0.43 26.07
C THR A 791 -25.20 -0.37 27.29
N ASP A 792 -24.15 -1.18 27.17
CA ASP A 792 -23.78 -2.21 28.15
C ASP A 792 -22.59 -1.80 29.04
N ARG A 793 -21.75 -0.86 28.58
CA ARG A 793 -20.45 -0.54 29.23
C ARG A 793 -20.30 0.91 29.67
N THR A 794 -21.22 1.80 29.28
CA THR A 794 -21.15 3.23 29.64
C THR A 794 -22.50 3.72 30.17
N ASP A 795 -22.50 4.88 30.83
CA ASP A 795 -23.73 5.54 31.31
C ASP A 795 -24.33 6.53 30.29
N PHE A 796 -23.92 6.46 29.02
CA PHE A 796 -24.37 7.41 27.99
C PHE A 796 -25.83 7.15 27.57
N GLN A 797 -26.74 8.04 27.96
CA GLN A 797 -28.19 7.84 27.77
C GLN A 797 -28.78 8.43 26.48
N HIS A 798 -27.99 9.15 25.68
CA HIS A 798 -28.47 9.88 24.51
C HIS A 798 -28.31 9.10 23.20
N ILE A 799 -28.43 7.78 23.27
CA ILE A 799 -28.40 6.87 22.13
C ILE A 799 -29.56 5.85 22.25
N PRO A 800 -30.19 5.43 21.14
CA PRO A 800 -31.14 4.34 21.17
C PRO A 800 -30.47 3.05 21.67
N ARG A 801 -30.97 2.50 22.78
CA ARG A 801 -30.41 1.28 23.37
C ARG A 801 -30.58 0.09 22.43
N VAL A 802 -29.58 -0.78 22.38
CA VAL A 802 -29.62 -2.00 21.57
C VAL A 802 -30.44 -3.06 22.30
N ALA A 803 -31.56 -3.46 21.71
CA ALA A 803 -32.48 -4.48 22.22
C ALA A 803 -32.14 -5.90 21.74
N GLY A 804 -31.40 -6.05 20.65
CA GLY A 804 -31.01 -7.36 20.13
C GLY A 804 -30.36 -7.29 18.77
N SER A 805 -29.99 -8.44 18.21
CA SER A 805 -29.28 -8.53 16.94
C SER A 805 -29.61 -9.81 16.17
N LEU A 806 -29.39 -9.74 14.85
CA LEU A 806 -29.37 -10.87 13.94
C LEU A 806 -27.95 -11.01 13.40
N GLU A 807 -27.29 -12.14 13.65
CA GLU A 807 -25.91 -12.39 13.25
C GLU A 807 -25.78 -13.75 12.56
N ILE A 808 -24.99 -13.83 11.50
CA ILE A 808 -24.63 -15.12 10.89
C ILE A 808 -23.33 -15.59 11.51
N ARG A 809 -23.39 -16.72 12.21
CA ARG A 809 -22.23 -17.37 12.82
C ARG A 809 -21.72 -18.47 11.89
N GLN A 810 -20.59 -18.21 11.26
CA GLN A 810 -19.93 -19.14 10.36
C GLN A 810 -19.22 -20.25 11.15
N ARG A 811 -19.05 -21.45 10.56
CA ARG A 811 -18.32 -22.56 11.22
C ARG A 811 -16.83 -22.27 11.41
N ALA A 812 -16.26 -21.43 10.55
CA ALA A 812 -14.91 -20.88 10.62
C ALA A 812 -14.95 -19.47 10.03
N GLY A 813 -14.46 -18.46 10.77
CA GLY A 813 -14.51 -17.06 10.36
C GLY A 813 -15.14 -16.13 11.40
N GLU A 814 -15.11 -14.83 11.14
CA GLU A 814 -15.75 -13.81 11.97
C GLU A 814 -17.28 -13.83 11.78
N PRO A 815 -18.08 -13.45 12.80
CA PRO A 815 -19.53 -13.31 12.66
C PRO A 815 -19.86 -12.20 11.66
N VAL A 816 -21.03 -12.27 11.03
CA VAL A 816 -21.54 -11.21 10.13
C VAL A 816 -22.81 -10.62 10.72
N THR A 817 -22.84 -9.32 11.00
CA THR A 817 -24.04 -8.66 11.52
C THR A 817 -25.05 -8.40 10.38
N LEU A 818 -26.22 -9.05 10.46
CA LEU A 818 -27.31 -8.92 9.48
C LEU A 818 -28.34 -7.86 9.89
N GLY A 819 -28.53 -7.65 11.19
CA GLY A 819 -29.43 -6.61 11.66
C GLY A 819 -29.32 -6.30 13.15
N ILE A 820 -29.84 -5.13 13.53
CA ILE A 820 -29.83 -4.60 14.88
C ILE A 820 -31.24 -4.17 15.26
N LEU A 821 -31.73 -4.67 16.39
CA LEU A 821 -32.97 -4.22 17.01
C LEU A 821 -32.63 -3.16 18.05
N GLN A 822 -33.20 -1.98 17.93
CA GLN A 822 -32.96 -0.83 18.81
C GLN A 822 -34.27 -0.30 19.38
N GLU A 823 -34.18 0.46 20.47
CA GLU A 823 -35.26 1.29 20.98
C GLU A 823 -35.75 2.27 19.90
N PHE A 824 -37.07 2.34 19.67
CA PHE A 824 -37.65 3.37 18.82
C PHE A 824 -37.81 4.65 19.62
N VAL A 825 -37.18 5.73 19.16
CA VAL A 825 -37.27 7.05 19.81
C VAL A 825 -38.25 7.91 19.01
N PRO A 826 -39.45 8.24 19.55
CA PRO A 826 -40.35 9.19 18.93
C PRO A 826 -39.66 10.54 18.71
N ASN A 827 -39.72 11.07 17.50
CA ASN A 827 -39.03 12.28 17.10
C ASN A 827 -39.86 13.08 16.08
N GLU A 828 -39.56 14.37 15.96
CA GLU A 828 -40.21 15.30 15.03
C GLU A 828 -39.41 15.51 13.74
N GLY A 829 -38.28 14.80 13.58
CA GLY A 829 -37.37 14.90 12.44
C GLY A 829 -35.91 14.74 12.85
N ASP A 830 -35.00 15.00 11.91
CA ASP A 830 -33.55 15.01 12.15
C ASP A 830 -33.02 16.44 12.40
N ALA A 831 -31.85 16.54 13.01
CA ALA A 831 -31.21 17.82 13.29
C ALA A 831 -30.80 18.55 12.00
N TRP A 832 -30.66 17.84 10.88
CA TRP A 832 -30.37 18.44 9.58
C TRP A 832 -31.54 19.31 9.09
N SER A 833 -32.72 18.72 9.00
CA SER A 833 -33.96 19.39 8.60
C SER A 833 -34.30 20.51 9.57
N TYR A 834 -34.17 20.27 10.87
CA TYR A 834 -34.36 21.30 11.90
C TYR A 834 -33.41 22.50 11.72
N THR A 835 -32.15 22.24 11.40
CA THR A 835 -31.13 23.27 11.14
C THR A 835 -31.46 24.08 9.89
N LEU A 836 -31.87 23.42 8.81
CA LEU A 836 -32.27 24.10 7.57
C LEU A 836 -33.51 24.98 7.78
N ASP A 837 -34.51 24.50 8.51
CA ASP A 837 -35.71 25.27 8.84
C ASP A 837 -35.40 26.47 9.75
N ALA A 838 -34.49 26.30 10.71
CA ALA A 838 -34.01 27.39 11.55
C ALA A 838 -33.27 28.45 10.73
N LEU A 839 -32.43 28.02 9.78
CA LEU A 839 -31.68 28.89 8.89
C LEU A 839 -32.62 29.66 7.93
N GLY A 840 -33.64 29.01 7.38
CA GLY A 840 -34.67 29.66 6.58
C GLY A 840 -35.39 30.77 7.34
N ARG A 841 -35.87 30.46 8.57
CA ARG A 841 -36.50 31.46 9.46
C ARG A 841 -35.57 32.61 9.84
N TYR A 842 -34.28 32.33 10.03
CA TYR A 842 -33.27 33.37 10.25
C TYR A 842 -33.19 34.32 9.05
N PHE A 843 -33.07 33.81 7.82
CA PHE A 843 -33.04 34.64 6.62
C PHE A 843 -34.33 35.46 6.46
N ASP A 844 -35.51 34.86 6.68
CA ASP A 844 -36.79 35.57 6.63
C ASP A 844 -36.86 36.72 7.65
N ARG A 845 -36.40 36.51 8.89
CA ARG A 845 -36.34 37.56 9.92
C ARG A 845 -35.38 38.68 9.53
N VAL A 846 -34.19 38.34 9.04
CA VAL A 846 -33.19 39.33 8.61
C VAL A 846 -33.73 40.17 7.43
N LEU A 847 -34.40 39.55 6.46
CA LEU A 847 -34.99 40.24 5.31
C LEU A 847 -36.17 41.14 5.68
N THR A 848 -36.98 40.76 6.67
CA THR A 848 -38.16 41.52 7.11
C THR A 848 -37.84 42.62 8.12
N GLN A 849 -36.76 42.47 8.91
CA GLN A 849 -36.33 43.44 9.93
C GLN A 849 -35.26 44.43 9.43
N TRP A 850 -35.09 44.61 8.11
CA TRP A 850 -34.06 45.48 7.53
C TRP A 850 -34.21 46.96 7.94
N ARG A 851 -33.69 47.29 9.13
CA ARG A 851 -33.26 48.61 9.57
C ARG A 851 -31.79 48.48 9.94
N SER A 852 -30.94 48.92 9.02
CA SER A 852 -29.49 49.00 9.14
C SER A 852 -29.05 49.68 10.45
N THR A 853 -28.45 48.90 11.35
CA THR A 853 -27.16 49.28 11.92
C THR A 853 -26.17 48.19 11.52
N ALA A 854 -25.03 48.59 10.95
CA ALA A 854 -23.97 47.66 10.60
C ALA A 854 -23.46 47.04 11.91
N ALA A 855 -23.88 45.81 12.20
CA ALA A 855 -23.34 45.06 13.33
C ALA A 855 -21.86 44.82 13.05
N VAL A 856 -21.00 45.31 13.94
CA VAL A 856 -19.56 45.02 13.87
C VAL A 856 -19.39 43.54 14.21
N LEU A 857 -18.97 42.75 13.22
CA LEU A 857 -18.66 41.34 13.45
C LEU A 857 -17.55 41.25 14.51
N PRO A 858 -17.75 40.49 15.59
CA PRO A 858 -16.75 40.36 16.62
C PRO A 858 -15.53 39.65 16.04
N ALA A 859 -14.37 40.31 16.08
CA ALA A 859 -13.10 39.75 15.65
C ALA A 859 -12.35 39.16 16.84
N GLY A 860 -11.85 37.93 16.69
CA GLY A 860 -11.07 37.24 17.72
C GLY A 860 -10.96 35.74 17.41
N PRO A 861 -10.15 35.00 18.19
CA PRO A 861 -10.11 33.54 18.14
C PRO A 861 -11.51 32.94 18.38
N LEU A 862 -11.87 31.89 17.64
CA LEU A 862 -13.19 31.25 17.74
C LEU A 862 -13.53 30.78 19.16
N ILE A 863 -12.55 30.30 19.92
CA ILE A 863 -12.72 29.89 21.31
C ILE A 863 -13.13 31.07 22.19
N ASP A 864 -12.47 32.23 22.04
CA ASP A 864 -12.79 33.43 22.80
C ASP A 864 -14.17 33.98 22.41
N LEU A 865 -14.53 33.89 21.13
CA LEU A 865 -15.83 34.30 20.64
C LEU A 865 -16.95 33.36 21.14
N ALA A 866 -16.71 32.05 21.18
CA ALA A 866 -17.65 31.07 21.70
C ALA A 866 -17.90 31.22 23.22
N ALA A 867 -16.91 31.72 23.96
CA ALA A 867 -17.02 32.00 25.40
C ALA A 867 -17.74 33.32 25.73
N ARG A 868 -17.98 34.20 24.74
CA ARG A 868 -18.69 35.47 24.96
C ARG A 868 -20.20 35.24 25.07
N GLU A 869 -20.83 36.00 25.95
CA GLU A 869 -22.29 36.07 25.98
C GLU A 869 -22.81 36.72 24.69
N MET A 870 -23.82 36.09 24.10
CA MET A 870 -24.48 36.59 22.90
C MET A 870 -25.34 37.81 23.25
N SER A 871 -25.33 38.82 22.38
CA SER A 871 -26.19 39.99 22.58
C SER A 871 -27.67 39.63 22.45
N ALA A 872 -28.55 40.39 23.12
CA ALA A 872 -30.00 40.18 23.03
C ALA A 872 -30.51 40.30 21.58
N ASP A 873 -29.95 41.23 20.81
CA ASP A 873 -30.29 41.46 19.41
C ASP A 873 -29.88 40.28 18.51
N ASP A 874 -28.70 39.69 18.74
CA ASP A 874 -28.25 38.52 17.96
C ASP A 874 -29.04 37.27 18.32
N PHE A 875 -29.39 37.11 19.60
CA PHE A 875 -30.27 36.05 20.04
C PHE A 875 -31.69 36.19 19.45
N GLU A 876 -32.23 37.40 19.37
CA GLU A 876 -33.54 37.66 18.74
C GLU A 876 -33.54 37.32 17.23
N ARG A 877 -32.43 37.60 16.54
CA ARG A 877 -32.26 37.27 15.10
C ARG A 877 -32.16 35.77 14.85
N ILE A 878 -31.26 35.08 15.56
CA ILE A 878 -30.99 33.63 15.39
C ILE A 878 -32.14 32.80 15.99
N GLY A 879 -32.74 33.28 17.08
CA GLY A 879 -33.85 32.64 17.77
C GLY A 879 -33.42 31.40 18.57
N THR A 880 -34.35 30.47 18.75
CA THR A 880 -34.23 29.30 19.64
C THR A 880 -33.27 28.21 19.16
N TYR A 881 -32.55 28.42 18.05
CA TYR A 881 -31.57 27.47 17.54
C TYR A 881 -30.28 27.44 18.38
N VAL A 882 -29.88 28.56 18.98
CA VAL A 882 -28.61 28.66 19.74
C VAL A 882 -28.56 27.69 20.93
N PRO A 883 -29.60 27.57 21.79
CA PRO A 883 -29.63 26.55 22.83
C PRO A 883 -29.53 25.12 22.29
N GLN A 884 -30.12 24.85 21.13
CA GLN A 884 -30.10 23.51 20.50
C GLN A 884 -28.72 23.16 19.95
N ALA A 885 -28.04 24.11 19.32
CA ALA A 885 -26.65 23.94 18.88
C ALA A 885 -25.70 23.71 20.08
N ARG A 886 -25.94 24.39 21.20
CA ARG A 886 -25.17 24.17 22.44
C ARG A 886 -25.42 22.78 23.00
N LEU A 887 -26.69 22.35 23.10
CA LEU A 887 -27.04 21.02 23.57
C LEU A 887 -26.40 19.94 22.68
N LEU A 888 -26.45 20.10 21.36
CA LEU A 888 -25.80 19.18 20.43
C LEU A 888 -24.29 19.07 20.69
N ALA A 889 -23.61 20.19 20.91
CA ALA A 889 -22.17 20.20 21.22
C ALA A 889 -21.86 19.51 22.55
N GLU A 890 -22.67 19.74 23.60
CA GLU A 890 -22.55 19.07 24.89
C GLU A 890 -22.71 17.55 24.75
N ARG A 891 -23.78 17.09 24.08
CA ARG A 891 -24.03 15.64 23.88
C ARG A 891 -22.95 15.00 23.03
N THR A 892 -22.42 15.72 22.04
CA THR A 892 -21.29 15.24 21.22
C THR A 892 -20.02 15.09 22.06
N ALA A 893 -19.73 16.03 22.96
CA ALA A 893 -18.58 15.94 23.84
C ALA A 893 -18.72 14.78 24.84
N GLU A 894 -19.89 14.62 25.47
CA GLU A 894 -20.19 13.51 26.36
C GLU A 894 -20.03 12.15 25.66
N LEU A 895 -20.44 12.04 24.39
CA LEU A 895 -20.26 10.83 23.58
C LEU A 895 -18.77 10.50 23.40
N HIS A 896 -17.92 11.48 23.07
CA HIS A 896 -16.48 11.23 22.90
C HIS A 896 -15.81 10.83 24.22
N VAL A 897 -16.23 11.42 25.35
CA VAL A 897 -15.75 11.01 26.67
C VAL A 897 -16.16 9.57 26.99
N ALA A 898 -17.40 9.18 26.67
CA ALA A 898 -17.85 7.80 26.83
C ALA A 898 -17.06 6.82 25.96
N LEU A 899 -16.80 7.16 24.69
CA LEU A 899 -15.99 6.34 23.78
C LEU A 899 -14.53 6.20 24.24
N ALA A 900 -13.97 7.23 24.89
CA ALA A 900 -12.61 7.21 25.44
C ALA A 900 -12.48 6.51 26.80
N SER A 901 -13.59 6.03 27.39
CA SER A 901 -13.59 5.40 28.72
C SER A 901 -13.25 3.89 28.69
N GLY A 902 -13.05 3.32 27.50
CA GLY A 902 -12.79 1.90 27.33
C GLY A 902 -11.36 1.49 27.73
N THR A 903 -11.23 0.26 28.23
CA THR A 903 -9.94 -0.39 28.56
C THR A 903 -9.60 -1.52 27.60
N GLY A 904 -10.43 -1.75 26.59
CA GLY A 904 -10.16 -2.71 25.52
C GLY A 904 -9.46 -2.04 24.35
N LYS A 905 -8.66 -2.80 23.60
CA LYS A 905 -7.86 -2.35 22.45
C LYS A 905 -8.61 -1.45 21.45
N ASP A 906 -9.92 -1.64 21.31
CA ASP A 906 -10.78 -0.91 20.36
C ASP A 906 -11.29 0.47 20.86
N PHE A 907 -11.12 0.77 22.15
CA PHE A 907 -11.64 1.98 22.81
C PHE A 907 -10.63 2.62 23.78
N GLU A 908 -9.39 2.15 23.84
CA GLU A 908 -8.32 2.68 24.70
C GLU A 908 -7.66 3.93 24.08
N PRO A 909 -7.47 5.03 24.84
CA PRO A 909 -6.73 6.20 24.37
C PRO A 909 -5.23 5.97 24.17
N GLU A 910 -4.65 6.59 23.14
CA GLU A 910 -3.23 6.52 22.80
C GLU A 910 -2.54 7.91 22.83
N PRO A 911 -1.23 8.01 23.12
CA PRO A 911 -0.50 9.27 23.08
C PRO A 911 -0.39 9.88 21.67
N PHE A 912 -0.50 11.20 21.56
CA PHE A 912 -0.27 11.94 20.31
C PHE A 912 1.24 12.16 20.07
N SER A 913 1.89 11.32 19.26
CA SER A 913 3.34 11.34 19.01
C SER A 913 3.77 12.42 17.98
N GLU A 914 5.06 12.77 17.94
CA GLU A 914 5.61 13.67 16.91
C GLU A 914 5.60 13.03 15.51
N LEU A 915 5.78 11.71 15.44
CA LEU A 915 5.62 10.92 14.22
C LEU A 915 4.18 11.02 13.68
N TYR A 916 3.18 10.86 14.55
CA TYR A 916 1.77 11.00 14.17
C TYR A 916 1.44 12.44 13.79
N GLN A 917 2.01 13.42 14.49
CA GLN A 917 1.87 14.83 14.14
C GLN A 917 2.43 15.14 12.75
N ARG A 918 3.56 14.54 12.39
CA ARG A 918 4.14 14.60 11.04
C ARG A 918 3.26 13.88 10.02
N SER A 919 2.75 12.69 10.36
CA SER A 919 1.76 11.93 9.56
C SER A 919 0.54 12.78 9.22
N LEU A 920 -0.01 13.49 10.21
CA LEU A 920 -1.17 14.36 10.04
C LEU A 920 -0.84 15.55 9.14
N TYR A 921 0.33 16.17 9.32
CA TYR A 921 0.82 17.25 8.45
C TYR A 921 0.86 16.80 6.98
N ASP A 922 1.48 15.65 6.71
CA ASP A 922 1.62 15.13 5.35
C ASP A 922 0.27 14.73 4.76
N SER A 923 -0.60 14.08 5.54
CA SER A 923 -1.95 13.67 5.12
C SER A 923 -2.83 14.88 4.79
N MET A 924 -2.83 15.93 5.62
CA MET A 924 -3.59 17.16 5.35
C MET A 924 -3.08 17.90 4.11
N ARG A 925 -1.75 17.97 3.94
CA ARG A 925 -1.10 18.57 2.76
C ARG A 925 -1.44 17.80 1.49
N SER A 926 -1.35 16.47 1.54
CA SER A 926 -1.69 15.53 0.47
C SER A 926 -3.15 15.68 0.03
N LEU A 927 -4.09 15.60 0.99
CA LEU A 927 -5.52 15.76 0.72
C LEU A 927 -5.85 17.12 0.09
N THR A 928 -5.21 18.19 0.60
CA THR A 928 -5.39 19.54 0.05
C THR A 928 -4.93 19.64 -1.40
N LYS A 929 -3.73 19.13 -1.71
CA LYS A 929 -3.21 19.08 -3.09
C LYS A 929 -4.13 18.24 -4.00
N LYS A 930 -4.62 17.09 -3.52
CA LYS A 930 -5.57 16.24 -4.26
C LYS A 930 -6.85 17.00 -4.59
N ASN A 931 -7.43 17.72 -3.62
CA ASN A 931 -8.66 18.49 -3.82
C ASN A 931 -8.46 19.69 -4.74
N LEU A 932 -7.35 20.42 -4.62
CA LEU A 932 -7.03 21.54 -5.52
C LEU A 932 -6.79 21.04 -6.96
N ARG A 933 -6.16 19.88 -7.11
CA ARG A 933 -6.00 19.23 -8.43
C ARG A 933 -7.35 18.87 -9.04
N LEU A 934 -8.24 18.26 -8.26
CA LEU A 934 -9.60 17.94 -8.71
C LEU A 934 -10.38 19.21 -9.11
N LEU A 935 -10.29 20.27 -8.31
CA LEU A 935 -10.91 21.56 -8.63
C LEU A 935 -10.39 22.12 -9.97
N ARG A 936 -9.07 22.06 -10.19
CA ARG A 936 -8.43 22.49 -11.44
C ARG A 936 -8.93 21.69 -12.66
N GLN A 937 -9.08 20.36 -12.51
CA GLN A 937 -9.61 19.50 -13.57
C GLN A 937 -11.07 19.79 -13.89
N LYS A 938 -11.88 20.14 -12.88
CA LYS A 938 -13.32 20.39 -13.05
C LYS A 938 -13.67 21.85 -13.35
N LEU A 939 -12.70 22.78 -13.31
CA LEU A 939 -12.89 24.22 -13.45
C LEU A 939 -13.71 24.61 -14.69
N ALA A 940 -13.42 23.99 -15.85
CA ALA A 940 -14.13 24.27 -17.09
C ALA A 940 -15.62 23.85 -17.06
N GLY A 941 -15.95 22.83 -16.25
CA GLY A 941 -17.31 22.33 -16.07
C GLY A 941 -18.12 23.04 -15.00
N LEU A 942 -17.52 23.99 -14.26
CA LEU A 942 -18.22 24.75 -13.22
C LEU A 942 -19.11 25.86 -13.82
N PRO A 943 -20.27 26.14 -13.19
CA PRO A 943 -21.10 27.30 -13.53
C PRO A 943 -20.31 28.61 -13.47
N GLU A 944 -20.62 29.55 -14.37
CA GLU A 944 -19.90 30.82 -14.50
C GLU A 944 -19.86 31.64 -13.19
N ALA A 945 -20.95 31.58 -12.40
CA ALA A 945 -21.08 32.28 -11.12
C ALA A 945 -20.06 31.84 -10.06
N VAL A 946 -19.58 30.58 -10.10
CA VAL A 946 -18.63 30.01 -9.12
C VAL A 946 -17.22 29.87 -9.67
N ARG A 947 -17.02 30.04 -10.98
CA ARG A 947 -15.70 29.91 -11.61
C ARG A 947 -14.69 30.93 -11.06
N GLY A 948 -15.12 32.17 -10.84
CA GLY A 948 -14.27 33.22 -10.26
C GLY A 948 -13.81 32.90 -8.83
N GLU A 949 -14.66 32.25 -8.02
CA GLU A 949 -14.29 31.79 -6.67
C GLU A 949 -13.34 30.60 -6.73
N ALA A 950 -13.59 29.65 -7.64
CA ALA A 950 -12.71 28.50 -7.86
C ALA A 950 -11.30 28.93 -8.30
N ASP A 951 -11.19 29.89 -9.22
CA ASP A 951 -9.91 30.47 -9.65
C ASP A 951 -9.20 31.18 -8.49
N TRP A 952 -9.94 31.89 -7.63
CA TRP A 952 -9.35 32.52 -6.44
C TRP A 952 -8.78 31.48 -5.46
N VAL A 953 -9.49 30.37 -5.22
CA VAL A 953 -9.00 29.28 -4.36
C VAL A 953 -7.75 28.63 -4.95
N LEU A 954 -7.75 28.35 -6.26
CA LEU A 954 -6.57 27.79 -6.95
C LEU A 954 -5.38 28.74 -6.91
N GLY A 955 -5.61 30.06 -7.05
CA GLY A 955 -4.58 31.08 -6.90
C GLY A 955 -4.05 31.26 -5.48
N ALA A 956 -4.76 30.73 -4.47
CA ALA A 956 -4.35 30.75 -3.07
C ALA A 956 -3.62 29.46 -2.63
N GLU A 957 -3.33 28.53 -3.54
CA GLU A 957 -2.72 27.22 -3.24
C GLU A 957 -1.49 27.33 -2.33
N GLU A 958 -0.50 28.15 -2.68
CA GLU A 958 0.72 28.33 -1.85
C GLU A 958 0.37 28.84 -0.45
N ARG A 959 -0.49 29.86 -0.35
CA ARG A 959 -0.91 30.44 0.93
C ARG A 959 -1.67 29.44 1.82
N ILE A 960 -2.40 28.50 1.23
CA ILE A 960 -3.08 27.42 1.94
C ILE A 960 -2.04 26.43 2.45
N LEU A 961 -1.13 25.99 1.59
CA LEU A 961 -0.07 25.03 1.94
C LEU A 961 0.88 25.57 3.03
N GLU A 962 1.16 26.88 3.03
CA GLU A 962 1.97 27.57 4.05
C GLU A 962 1.34 27.57 5.46
N ARG A 963 0.07 27.20 5.61
CA ARG A 963 -0.56 27.08 6.94
C ARG A 963 -0.18 25.78 7.65
N PHE A 964 0.04 24.69 6.91
CA PHE A 964 0.29 23.37 7.50
C PHE A 964 1.59 23.26 8.30
N PRO A 965 2.73 23.88 7.94
CA PRO A 965 3.98 23.77 8.71
C PRO A 965 3.87 24.19 10.18
N ARG A 966 2.83 24.96 10.54
CA ARG A 966 2.53 25.30 11.94
C ARG A 966 2.19 24.08 12.80
N LEU A 967 1.70 22.99 12.18
CA LEU A 967 1.41 21.74 12.86
C LEU A 967 2.68 21.07 13.35
N THR A 968 3.79 21.14 12.61
CA THR A 968 5.07 20.51 13.00
C THR A 968 5.97 21.45 13.81
N GLY A 969 5.63 22.73 13.91
CA GLY A 969 6.45 23.73 14.60
C GLY A 969 6.47 23.65 16.14
N ARG A 970 5.57 22.87 16.75
CA ARG A 970 5.55 22.61 18.20
C ARG A 970 4.91 21.26 18.50
N LYS A 971 5.37 20.56 19.54
CA LYS A 971 4.72 19.33 20.01
C LYS A 971 3.32 19.61 20.57
N LEU A 972 2.31 18.86 20.12
CA LEU A 972 0.95 18.92 20.64
C LEU A 972 0.77 17.90 21.78
N ALA A 973 0.36 18.38 22.96
CA ALA A 973 0.06 17.52 24.11
C ALA A 973 -1.43 17.11 24.07
N ALA A 974 -1.71 15.91 23.58
CA ALA A 974 -3.06 15.35 23.46
C ALA A 974 -3.04 13.82 23.51
N GLU A 975 -4.22 13.22 23.65
CA GLU A 975 -4.48 11.80 23.48
C GLU A 975 -5.43 11.62 22.29
N ARG A 976 -5.37 10.46 21.63
CA ARG A 976 -6.22 10.08 20.49
C ARG A 976 -7.00 8.80 20.80
N ILE A 977 -8.17 8.64 20.20
CA ILE A 977 -8.96 7.39 20.23
C ILE A 977 -9.24 6.94 18.80
N ARG A 978 -9.60 5.66 18.60
CA ARG A 978 -10.01 5.09 17.30
C ARG A 978 -11.12 5.93 16.67
N THR A 979 -11.17 6.03 15.34
CA THR A 979 -12.33 6.58 14.63
C THR A 979 -13.44 5.53 14.57
N HIS A 980 -14.57 5.76 15.24
CA HIS A 980 -15.68 4.81 15.36
C HIS A 980 -16.79 4.94 14.29
N GLY A 981 -16.69 5.91 13.38
CA GLY A 981 -17.66 6.08 12.29
C GLY A 981 -17.79 7.52 11.79
N ASP A 982 -18.79 7.76 10.95
CA ASP A 982 -19.17 9.08 10.44
C ASP A 982 -20.37 9.61 11.25
N TYR A 983 -20.20 10.78 11.87
CA TYR A 983 -21.20 11.44 12.72
C TYR A 983 -21.69 12.73 12.06
N HIS A 984 -22.96 12.75 11.66
CA HIS A 984 -23.56 13.89 10.96
C HIS A 984 -24.98 14.22 11.44
N LEU A 985 -25.47 15.43 11.14
CA LEU A 985 -26.76 15.93 11.64
C LEU A 985 -27.98 15.08 11.24
N GLY A 986 -27.93 14.40 10.08
CA GLY A 986 -28.99 13.46 9.68
C GLY A 986 -29.15 12.21 10.57
N GLN A 987 -28.17 11.91 11.43
CA GLN A 987 -28.26 10.81 12.42
C GLN A 987 -28.74 11.28 13.80
N VAL A 988 -28.87 12.59 13.99
CA VAL A 988 -29.30 13.18 15.27
C VAL A 988 -30.80 13.40 15.22
N LEU A 989 -31.54 12.76 16.12
CA LEU A 989 -32.99 12.89 16.19
C LEU A 989 -33.38 14.13 17.02
N PHE A 990 -34.28 14.96 16.47
CA PHE A 990 -34.89 16.06 17.21
C PHE A 990 -36.16 15.55 17.91
N THR A 991 -36.09 15.41 19.24
CA THR A 991 -37.18 14.83 20.06
C THR A 991 -38.15 15.89 20.61
N GLY A 992 -37.91 17.17 20.32
CA GLY A 992 -38.68 18.29 20.90
C GLY A 992 -38.37 18.58 22.38
N ARG A 993 -37.35 17.93 22.95
CA ARG A 993 -36.91 18.11 24.34
C ARG A 993 -35.52 18.72 24.44
#